data_AF-A0A840VWF8-F1
#
_entry.id   AF-A0A840VWF8-F1
#
_cell.length_a   1.000
_cell.length_b   1.000
_cell.length_c   1.000
_cell.angle_alpha   90.00
_cell.angle_beta   90.00
_cell.angle_gamma   90.00
#
_symmetry.space_group_name_H-M   'P 1'
#
loop_
_entity.id
_entity.type
_entity.pdbx_description
1 polymer ?
#
loop_
_entity_poly.entity_id
_entity_poly.type
_entity_poly.pdbx_seq_one_letter_code
_entity_poly.pdbx_strand_id
1 'polypeptide(L)'
;MNIQAAPAGTGSVIDSIGVALPDRVLTTREVLDGCRSRLALPLEQTTGIVSRRVAGDDEYALDLATRAAEDCISRSSIGFRDVDLLISASISRVDSPDRSTYEPAAATQLRHRLGCERAWAFDVTNACAGQFTGIYFADALIRAGEIDTALIVSGEYISHLMRTAQLEIADELDARVACLTLGDAGAAVLLTRASDETEGFAHIGIRTVGRYHTLCVAGPTDQPHGGVIMKTDMMGLAAAGIREMVAHTQQALDVMGLSPMDFDRFIPHQTSTLAIQAAVRRTNKVFGSVVLDERDVINNLPRRGNTATTTHTVALRDASVDGRIRTGERVLFEVAASGVNVGTAAYRLDGLPDRLATGTRSQRTAPPRRRPAPWRHPVRAVAIGLAEPGAGAGLTTLELIGAATDDCLRRAGARASDVDLLIHAGVYRTGMIAEPAIAAIVAGELGFDGSTAATNEILAFDVTNGALGMLDGCRIAAELIRAGAAGTAVVVASEVEQREPGAAGPAVARCGSAVLLRLDPDQSTGFLGFHSRSVARPSPDRGAWAMQGGGHSFIRATDRSEPAAAYAEHVPAVVAELLDRMEVRAEAIRAVVPPWLPPPVERRLRGTWPVLGARLATLPPASDGTDLFTSAMPVGLRAVSAGGGVSPGDLVVVVGASTGMEIGAALYRL
;
A
#
# COMPACT_ATOMS: atom_id res chain seq x y z
N MET A 1 11.73 -11.72 4.09
CA MET A 1 10.71 -12.69 3.73
C MET A 1 11.42 -13.83 3.05
N ASN A 2 11.30 -15.07 3.55
CA ASN A 2 11.81 -16.20 2.81
C ASN A 2 11.01 -16.28 1.51
N ILE A 3 11.70 -16.36 0.38
CA ILE A 3 11.14 -16.95 -0.83
C ILE A 3 10.77 -18.38 -0.41
N GLN A 4 9.53 -18.59 0.04
CA GLN A 4 9.02 -19.88 0.43
C GLN A 4 8.14 -20.41 -0.69
N ALA A 5 8.12 -21.74 -0.83
CA ALA A 5 7.06 -22.38 -1.58
C ALA A 5 5.72 -21.87 -1.03
N ALA A 6 4.76 -21.61 -1.92
CA ALA A 6 3.48 -21.06 -1.50
C ALA A 6 2.84 -21.93 -0.41
N PRO A 7 2.26 -21.34 0.66
CA PRO A 7 1.70 -22.10 1.76
C PRO A 7 0.60 -23.06 1.27
N ALA A 8 0.47 -24.19 1.95
CA ALA A 8 -0.50 -25.24 1.63
C ALA A 8 -1.94 -24.69 1.67
N GLY A 9 -2.69 -24.91 0.59
CA GLY A 9 -4.08 -24.47 0.43
C GLY A 9 -4.39 -24.05 -1.00
N THR A 10 -5.67 -23.94 -1.33
CA THR A 10 -6.14 -23.42 -2.63
C THR A 10 -5.56 -22.03 -2.89
N GLY A 11 -4.76 -21.90 -3.95
CA GLY A 11 -4.16 -20.62 -4.39
C GLY A 11 -5.19 -19.58 -4.83
N SER A 12 -4.72 -18.42 -5.29
CA SER A 12 -5.59 -17.39 -5.90
C SER A 12 -5.43 -17.33 -7.43
N VAL A 13 -6.52 -16.97 -8.09
CA VAL A 13 -6.59 -16.76 -9.54
C VAL A 13 -7.16 -15.38 -9.82
N ILE A 14 -6.73 -14.76 -10.91
CA ILE A 14 -7.33 -13.54 -11.43
C ILE A 14 -8.64 -13.91 -12.13
N ASP A 15 -9.77 -13.59 -11.50
CA ASP A 15 -11.08 -13.84 -12.08
C ASP A 15 -11.33 -12.91 -13.29
N SER A 16 -11.06 -11.62 -13.09
CA SER A 16 -11.19 -10.58 -14.10
C SER A 16 -10.18 -9.45 -13.92
N ILE A 17 -9.95 -8.73 -15.01
CA ILE A 17 -9.15 -7.50 -15.07
C ILE A 17 -10.00 -6.42 -15.70
N GLY A 18 -9.90 -5.20 -15.18
CA GLY A 18 -10.44 -4.01 -15.83
C GLY A 18 -9.36 -2.96 -16.07
N VAL A 19 -9.47 -2.23 -17.17
CA VAL A 19 -8.53 -1.16 -17.54
C VAL A 19 -9.30 0.05 -18.05
N ALA A 20 -9.03 1.22 -17.46
CA ALA A 20 -9.53 2.51 -17.92
C ALA A 20 -8.38 3.31 -18.51
N LEU A 21 -8.44 3.61 -19.80
CA LEU A 21 -7.50 4.49 -20.46
C LEU A 21 -8.19 5.83 -20.76
N PRO A 22 -7.54 6.97 -20.49
CA PRO A 22 -8.00 8.24 -21.00
C PRO A 22 -8.12 8.24 -22.53
N ASP A 23 -9.04 9.04 -23.06
CA ASP A 23 -9.28 9.13 -24.50
C ASP A 23 -8.17 9.86 -25.24
N ARG A 24 -7.57 10.88 -24.60
CA ARG A 24 -6.54 11.70 -25.22
C ARG A 24 -5.23 10.92 -25.37
N VAL A 25 -4.72 10.92 -26.60
CA VAL A 25 -3.41 10.39 -26.96
C VAL A 25 -2.43 11.55 -27.07
N LEU A 26 -1.24 11.41 -26.47
CA LEU A 26 -0.16 12.40 -26.56
C LEU A 26 1.09 11.72 -27.14
N THR A 27 1.62 12.25 -28.25
CA THR A 27 2.84 11.73 -28.89
C THR A 27 4.10 12.19 -28.16
N THR A 28 5.20 11.46 -28.32
CA THR A 28 6.48 11.85 -27.69
C THR A 28 6.99 13.18 -28.22
N ARG A 29 6.70 13.48 -29.50
CA ARG A 29 6.96 14.79 -30.09
C ARG A 29 6.19 15.90 -29.38
N GLU A 30 4.88 15.73 -29.15
CA GLU A 30 4.08 16.75 -28.44
C GLU A 30 4.54 16.93 -26.98
N VAL A 31 5.02 15.86 -26.33
CA VAL A 31 5.64 15.98 -24.99
C VAL A 31 6.88 16.87 -25.04
N LEU A 32 7.77 16.67 -26.01
CA LEU A 32 8.98 17.49 -26.14
C LEU A 32 8.66 18.93 -26.58
N ASP A 33 7.67 19.12 -27.46
CA ASP A 33 7.22 20.44 -27.92
C ASP A 33 6.59 21.26 -26.77
N GLY A 34 6.09 20.59 -25.72
CA GLY A 34 5.57 21.23 -24.50
C GLY A 34 6.64 21.66 -23.49
N CYS A 35 7.90 21.27 -23.66
CA CYS A 35 8.99 21.70 -22.79
C CYS A 35 9.32 23.19 -23.00
N ARG A 36 9.49 23.94 -21.91
CA ARG A 36 9.92 25.35 -21.96
C ARG A 36 11.28 25.51 -22.64
N SER A 37 12.19 24.58 -22.36
CA SER A 37 13.51 24.49 -22.98
C SER A 37 13.42 23.56 -24.18
N ARG A 38 14.09 23.92 -25.29
CA ARG A 38 14.20 23.02 -26.44
C ARG A 38 15.19 21.91 -26.12
N LEU A 39 14.70 20.67 -26.07
CA LEU A 39 15.52 19.49 -25.77
C LEU A 39 15.87 18.75 -27.07
N ALA A 40 17.15 18.49 -27.31
CA ALA A 40 17.64 17.65 -28.39
C ALA A 40 17.73 16.18 -27.96
N LEU A 41 16.69 15.70 -27.25
CA LEU A 41 16.64 14.36 -26.68
C LEU A 41 15.98 13.38 -27.67
N PRO A 42 16.66 12.29 -28.08
CA PRO A 42 16.04 11.22 -28.89
C PRO A 42 15.14 10.33 -28.03
N LEU A 43 14.16 10.93 -27.35
CA LEU A 43 13.35 10.30 -26.30
C LEU A 43 12.58 9.08 -26.84
N GLU A 44 12.03 9.16 -28.04
CA GLU A 44 11.34 8.04 -28.68
C GLU A 44 12.30 6.89 -28.99
N GLN A 45 13.51 7.17 -29.51
CA GLN A 45 14.48 6.12 -29.84
C GLN A 45 15.07 5.46 -28.57
N THR A 46 15.28 6.22 -27.50
CA THR A 46 15.87 5.69 -26.26
C THR A 46 14.84 4.96 -25.39
N THR A 47 13.60 5.44 -25.36
CA THR A 47 12.55 4.83 -24.53
C THR A 47 11.72 3.80 -25.29
N GLY A 48 11.64 3.92 -26.61
CA GLY A 48 10.70 3.18 -27.46
C GLY A 48 9.25 3.66 -27.32
N ILE A 49 8.98 4.73 -26.56
CA ILE A 49 7.63 5.25 -26.37
C ILE A 49 7.30 6.19 -27.52
N VAL A 50 6.28 5.86 -28.30
CA VAL A 50 5.78 6.69 -29.41
C VAL A 50 4.66 7.60 -28.93
N SER A 51 3.76 7.05 -28.10
CA SER A 51 2.62 7.77 -27.55
C SER A 51 2.22 7.24 -26.17
N ARG A 52 1.47 8.05 -25.43
CA ARG A 52 0.81 7.66 -24.18
C ARG A 52 -0.62 8.18 -24.11
N ARG A 53 -1.38 7.69 -23.14
CA ARG A 53 -2.68 8.24 -22.77
C ARG A 53 -2.49 9.28 -21.67
N VAL A 54 -3.27 10.34 -21.71
CA VAL A 54 -3.26 11.40 -20.70
C VAL A 54 -4.69 11.79 -20.35
N ALA A 55 -4.95 11.98 -19.07
CA ALA A 55 -6.27 12.36 -18.57
C ALA A 55 -6.73 13.73 -19.11
N GLY A 56 -8.04 13.91 -19.20
CA GLY A 56 -8.67 15.22 -19.45
C GLY A 56 -8.57 16.16 -18.25
N ASP A 57 -9.11 17.37 -18.40
CA ASP A 57 -8.99 18.42 -17.37
C ASP A 57 -9.77 18.11 -16.08
N ASP A 58 -10.85 17.31 -16.19
CA ASP A 58 -11.72 16.92 -15.06
C ASP A 58 -11.62 15.41 -14.75
N GLU A 59 -10.54 14.75 -15.17
CA GLU A 59 -10.32 13.33 -14.94
C GLU A 59 -9.08 13.10 -14.08
N TYR A 60 -9.25 12.42 -12.95
CA TYR A 60 -8.20 12.22 -11.97
C TYR A 60 -8.02 10.75 -11.57
N ALA A 61 -7.08 10.52 -10.63
CA ALA A 61 -6.71 9.19 -10.15
C ALA A 61 -7.92 8.36 -9.72
N LEU A 62 -8.82 8.94 -8.91
CA LEU A 62 -9.97 8.25 -8.38
C LEU A 62 -11.02 7.88 -9.45
N ASP A 63 -11.14 8.69 -10.51
CA ASP A 63 -12.07 8.43 -11.60
C ASP A 63 -11.56 7.31 -12.51
N LEU A 64 -10.26 7.32 -12.82
CA LEU A 64 -9.59 6.23 -13.53
C LEU A 64 -9.70 4.90 -12.77
N ALA A 65 -9.48 4.94 -11.45
CA ALA A 65 -9.65 3.78 -10.58
C ALA A 65 -11.11 3.28 -10.57
N THR A 66 -12.09 4.18 -10.47
CA THR A 66 -13.52 3.83 -10.49
C THR A 66 -13.90 3.15 -11.81
N ARG A 67 -13.55 3.75 -12.94
CA ARG A 67 -13.82 3.20 -14.29
C ARG A 67 -13.17 1.84 -14.49
N ALA A 68 -11.94 1.65 -14.00
CA ALA A 68 -11.25 0.37 -14.10
C ALA A 68 -11.91 -0.72 -13.24
N ALA A 69 -12.36 -0.36 -12.03
CA ALA A 69 -13.09 -1.28 -11.16
C ALA A 69 -14.45 -1.69 -11.75
N GLU A 70 -15.18 -0.75 -12.35
CA GLU A 70 -16.42 -1.01 -13.09
C GLU A 70 -16.20 -1.93 -14.29
N ASP A 71 -15.18 -1.66 -15.12
CA ASP A 71 -14.80 -2.53 -16.23
C ASP A 71 -14.46 -3.94 -15.74
N CYS A 72 -13.72 -4.05 -14.64
CA CYS A 72 -13.34 -5.34 -14.04
C CYS A 72 -14.56 -6.14 -13.60
N ILE A 73 -15.44 -5.56 -12.77
CA ILE A 73 -16.62 -6.26 -12.24
C ILE A 73 -17.66 -6.54 -13.32
N SER A 74 -17.76 -5.70 -14.36
CA SER A 74 -18.62 -5.99 -15.52
C SER A 74 -18.26 -7.30 -16.21
N ARG A 75 -17.01 -7.78 -16.06
CA ARG A 75 -16.48 -9.02 -16.64
C ARG A 75 -16.51 -10.21 -15.68
N SER A 76 -17.00 -10.04 -14.46
CA SER A 76 -17.12 -11.10 -13.46
C SER A 76 -18.57 -11.43 -13.12
N SER A 77 -18.85 -12.63 -12.62
CA SER A 77 -20.13 -12.92 -11.95
C SER A 77 -20.17 -12.40 -10.50
N ILE A 78 -19.01 -12.08 -9.92
CA ILE A 78 -18.84 -11.54 -8.57
C ILE A 78 -19.17 -10.04 -8.59
N GLY A 79 -20.07 -9.60 -7.71
CA GLY A 79 -20.44 -8.19 -7.59
C GLY A 79 -19.61 -7.43 -6.55
N PHE A 80 -19.69 -6.10 -6.56
CA PHE A 80 -19.02 -5.25 -5.56
C PHE A 80 -19.37 -5.59 -4.11
N ARG A 81 -20.62 -6.03 -3.85
CA ARG A 81 -21.08 -6.44 -2.51
C ARG A 81 -20.46 -7.75 -2.03
N ASP A 82 -19.88 -8.52 -2.95
CA ASP A 82 -19.25 -9.79 -2.64
C ASP A 82 -17.78 -9.64 -2.26
N VAL A 83 -17.16 -8.51 -2.60
CA VAL A 83 -15.76 -8.19 -2.29
C VAL A 83 -15.52 -8.15 -0.77
N ASP A 84 -14.54 -8.94 -0.30
CA ASP A 84 -14.13 -8.98 1.12
C ASP A 84 -13.00 -7.98 1.43
N LEU A 85 -12.15 -7.69 0.45
CA LEU A 85 -10.99 -6.81 0.56
C LEU A 85 -10.92 -5.86 -0.65
N LEU A 86 -10.78 -4.56 -0.38
CA LEU A 86 -10.58 -3.52 -1.39
C LEU A 86 -9.27 -2.79 -1.10
N ILE A 87 -8.30 -2.89 -2.01
CA ILE A 87 -7.02 -2.17 -1.89
C ILE A 87 -6.95 -1.13 -2.99
N SER A 88 -6.69 0.12 -2.63
CA SER A 88 -6.19 1.11 -3.59
C SER A 88 -4.66 1.09 -3.56
N ALA A 89 -4.06 0.85 -4.72
CA ALA A 89 -2.61 0.85 -4.91
C ALA A 89 -2.09 2.12 -5.59
N SER A 90 -2.94 3.15 -5.74
CA SER A 90 -2.60 4.37 -6.48
C SER A 90 -1.48 5.16 -5.79
N ILE A 91 -0.49 5.60 -6.55
CA ILE A 91 0.53 6.55 -6.07
C ILE A 91 -0.05 7.97 -6.13
N SER A 92 -0.71 8.28 -7.24
CA SER A 92 -1.37 9.57 -7.42
C SER A 92 -2.59 9.71 -6.50
N ARG A 93 -2.65 10.83 -5.79
CA ARG A 93 -3.75 11.24 -4.90
C ARG A 93 -4.37 12.58 -5.31
N VAL A 94 -4.04 13.05 -6.51
CA VAL A 94 -4.56 14.30 -7.07
C VAL A 94 -6.03 14.09 -7.43
N ASP A 95 -6.89 15.01 -7.04
CA ASP A 95 -8.33 14.99 -7.35
C ASP A 95 -8.90 16.35 -7.81
N SER A 96 -8.08 17.39 -7.81
CA SER A 96 -8.28 18.66 -8.52
C SER A 96 -6.91 19.29 -8.85
N PRO A 97 -6.82 20.34 -9.68
CA PRO A 97 -5.54 20.88 -10.13
C PRO A 97 -4.59 21.35 -9.01
N ASP A 98 -5.14 21.76 -7.87
CA ASP A 98 -4.44 22.36 -6.73
C ASP A 98 -4.56 21.56 -5.43
N ARG A 99 -5.17 20.36 -5.50
CA ARG A 99 -5.52 19.55 -4.32
C ARG A 99 -5.11 18.09 -4.49
N SER A 100 -4.48 17.55 -3.46
CA SER A 100 -4.27 16.11 -3.30
C SER A 100 -4.86 15.63 -1.98
N THR A 101 -5.75 14.65 -2.04
CA THR A 101 -6.43 14.11 -0.85
C THR A 101 -5.54 13.09 -0.13
N TYR A 102 -5.18 13.39 1.10
CA TYR A 102 -4.50 12.45 2.00
C TYR A 102 -5.50 11.69 2.88
N GLU A 103 -6.59 12.36 3.23
CA GLU A 103 -7.68 11.80 4.01
C GLU A 103 -9.03 12.27 3.47
N PRO A 104 -10.02 11.38 3.28
CA PRO A 104 -9.98 9.94 3.53
C PRO A 104 -9.16 9.16 2.49
N ALA A 105 -8.68 7.97 2.87
CA ALA A 105 -7.97 7.07 1.96
C ALA A 105 -8.77 6.77 0.68
N ALA A 106 -8.07 6.61 -0.44
CA ALA A 106 -8.69 6.40 -1.75
C ALA A 106 -9.55 5.12 -1.79
N ALA A 107 -9.10 4.04 -1.13
CA ALA A 107 -9.85 2.79 -1.01
C ALA A 107 -11.19 2.99 -0.29
N THR A 108 -11.24 3.83 0.74
CA THR A 108 -12.49 4.16 1.44
C THR A 108 -13.42 4.97 0.54
N GLN A 109 -12.89 5.91 -0.24
CA GLN A 109 -13.70 6.64 -1.23
C GLN A 109 -14.25 5.70 -2.31
N LEU A 110 -13.42 4.81 -2.85
CA LEU A 110 -13.81 3.78 -3.82
C LEU A 110 -14.87 2.84 -3.23
N ARG A 111 -14.74 2.42 -1.97
CA ARG A 111 -15.70 1.56 -1.29
C ARG A 111 -17.12 2.12 -1.39
N HIS A 112 -17.27 3.42 -1.14
CA HIS A 112 -18.57 4.08 -1.22
C HIS A 112 -19.03 4.36 -2.65
N ARG A 113 -18.12 4.75 -3.55
CA ARG A 113 -18.46 4.97 -4.97
C ARG A 113 -18.95 3.68 -5.65
N LEU A 114 -18.33 2.55 -5.33
CA LEU A 114 -18.58 1.25 -5.96
C LEU A 114 -19.59 0.37 -5.21
N GLY A 115 -19.93 0.71 -3.95
CA GLY A 115 -20.85 -0.08 -3.13
C GLY A 115 -20.23 -1.33 -2.51
N CYS A 116 -18.91 -1.33 -2.25
CA CYS A 116 -18.17 -2.43 -1.60
C CYS A 116 -18.36 -2.41 -0.06
N GLU A 117 -19.57 -2.23 0.45
CA GLU A 117 -19.85 -1.89 1.86
C GLU A 117 -19.26 -2.86 2.90
N ARG A 118 -19.02 -4.11 2.50
CA ARG A 118 -18.48 -5.17 3.36
C ARG A 118 -16.97 -5.30 3.30
N ALA A 119 -16.33 -4.66 2.33
CA ALA A 119 -14.91 -4.80 2.10
C ALA A 119 -14.11 -4.08 3.20
N TRP A 120 -13.13 -4.79 3.75
CA TRP A 120 -12.03 -4.13 4.45
C TRP A 120 -11.26 -3.30 3.41
N ALA A 121 -11.09 -2.00 3.65
CA ALA A 121 -10.58 -1.07 2.66
C ALA A 121 -9.44 -0.21 3.21
N PHE A 122 -8.32 -0.17 2.50
CA PHE A 122 -7.16 0.66 2.83
C PHE A 122 -6.29 0.89 1.59
N ASP A 123 -5.44 1.92 1.64
CA ASP A 123 -4.48 2.18 0.57
C ASP A 123 -3.16 1.46 0.85
N VAL A 124 -2.52 0.95 -0.20
CA VAL A 124 -1.15 0.44 -0.19
C VAL A 124 -0.31 1.31 -1.11
N THR A 125 0.81 1.83 -0.62
CA THR A 125 1.78 2.53 -1.46
C THR A 125 3.12 1.81 -1.39
N ASN A 126 3.56 1.30 -2.53
CA ASN A 126 4.90 0.72 -2.71
C ASN A 126 5.47 1.16 -4.06
N ALA A 127 5.34 2.46 -4.36
CA ALA A 127 5.59 3.01 -5.68
C ALA A 127 4.91 2.15 -6.77
N CYS A 128 5.57 1.95 -7.91
CA CYS A 128 5.08 1.13 -9.01
C CYS A 128 4.81 -0.35 -8.66
N ALA A 129 5.29 -0.85 -7.51
CA ALA A 129 5.04 -2.21 -7.04
C ALA A 129 3.73 -2.34 -6.23
N GLY A 130 2.99 -1.23 -6.03
CA GLY A 130 1.80 -1.18 -5.17
C GLY A 130 0.74 -2.23 -5.51
N GLN A 131 0.39 -2.39 -6.79
CA GLN A 131 -0.66 -3.34 -7.21
C GLN A 131 -0.24 -4.78 -6.92
N PHE A 132 1.02 -5.13 -7.17
CA PHE A 132 1.56 -6.45 -6.83
C PHE A 132 1.74 -6.67 -5.33
N THR A 133 2.02 -5.62 -4.56
CA THR A 133 2.04 -5.69 -3.09
C THR A 133 0.63 -5.97 -2.55
N GLY A 134 -0.40 -5.35 -3.14
CA GLY A 134 -1.80 -5.67 -2.85
C GLY A 134 -2.19 -7.09 -3.24
N ILE A 135 -1.78 -7.56 -4.42
CA ILE A 135 -2.02 -8.94 -4.89
C ILE A 135 -1.32 -9.94 -3.97
N TYR A 136 -0.07 -9.70 -3.59
CA TYR A 136 0.70 -10.52 -2.65
C TYR A 136 -0.05 -10.71 -1.32
N PHE A 137 -0.52 -9.60 -0.74
CA PHE A 137 -1.28 -9.65 0.51
C PHE A 137 -2.61 -10.40 0.35
N ALA A 138 -3.35 -10.10 -0.71
CA ALA A 138 -4.62 -10.75 -0.99
C ALA A 138 -4.47 -12.26 -1.23
N ASP A 139 -3.45 -12.70 -1.96
CA ASP A 139 -3.14 -14.13 -2.17
C ASP A 139 -2.87 -14.83 -0.84
N ALA A 140 -2.05 -14.24 0.04
CA ALA A 140 -1.76 -14.79 1.37
C ALA A 140 -3.05 -14.98 2.20
N LEU A 141 -3.95 -14.00 2.19
CA LEU A 141 -5.22 -14.07 2.89
C LEU A 141 -6.20 -15.09 2.28
N ILE A 142 -6.25 -15.20 0.95
CA ILE A 142 -7.08 -16.19 0.26
C ILE A 142 -6.61 -17.61 0.58
N ARG A 143 -5.29 -17.84 0.55
CA ARG A 143 -4.66 -19.12 0.90
C ARG A 143 -4.91 -19.49 2.36
N ALA A 144 -4.78 -18.53 3.26
CA ALA A 144 -5.09 -18.69 4.69
C ALA A 144 -6.62 -18.88 4.96
N GLY A 145 -7.47 -18.54 3.98
CA GLY A 145 -8.92 -18.62 4.10
C GLY A 145 -9.53 -17.49 4.93
N GLU A 146 -8.84 -16.34 5.06
CA GLU A 146 -9.38 -15.15 5.73
C GLU A 146 -10.39 -14.40 4.88
N ILE A 147 -10.17 -14.40 3.56
CA ILE A 147 -11.02 -13.76 2.58
C ILE A 147 -11.17 -14.68 1.38
N ASP A 148 -12.16 -14.40 0.55
CA ASP A 148 -12.46 -15.22 -0.63
C ASP A 148 -12.37 -14.42 -1.93
N THR A 149 -12.51 -13.10 -1.82
CA THR A 149 -12.44 -12.17 -2.94
C THR A 149 -11.71 -10.89 -2.55
N ALA A 150 -10.83 -10.41 -3.45
CA ALA A 150 -10.13 -9.16 -3.28
C ALA A 150 -10.17 -8.35 -4.57
N LEU A 151 -10.48 -7.06 -4.47
CA LEU A 151 -10.41 -6.11 -5.57
C LEU A 151 -9.23 -5.17 -5.33
N ILE A 152 -8.20 -5.26 -6.16
CA ILE A 152 -7.02 -4.40 -6.10
C ILE A 152 -7.12 -3.40 -7.25
N VAL A 153 -7.19 -2.11 -6.94
CA VAL A 153 -7.44 -1.03 -7.89
C VAL A 153 -6.31 -0.01 -7.83
N SER A 154 -5.88 0.52 -8.96
CA SER A 154 -5.00 1.68 -9.02
C SER A 154 -5.47 2.61 -10.13
N GLY A 155 -5.44 3.91 -9.87
CA GLY A 155 -5.69 4.96 -10.84
C GLY A 155 -4.52 5.93 -10.85
N GLU A 156 -3.76 5.91 -11.94
CA GLU A 156 -2.55 6.72 -12.10
C GLU A 156 -2.85 7.92 -12.98
N TYR A 157 -3.06 9.06 -12.32
CA TYR A 157 -2.99 10.39 -12.92
C TYR A 157 -1.60 10.96 -12.63
N ILE A 158 -0.65 10.68 -13.51
CA ILE A 158 0.78 10.97 -13.33
C ILE A 158 1.34 11.87 -14.45
N SER A 159 0.54 12.19 -15.46
CA SER A 159 0.85 13.21 -16.47
C SER A 159 1.03 14.61 -15.89
N HIS A 160 0.56 14.86 -14.66
CA HIS A 160 0.84 16.11 -13.96
C HIS A 160 2.33 16.26 -13.60
N LEU A 161 3.04 15.16 -13.26
CA LEU A 161 4.49 15.17 -13.05
C LEU A 161 5.23 15.55 -14.34
N MET A 162 4.76 15.03 -15.48
CA MET A 162 5.26 15.40 -16.81
C MET A 162 5.06 16.90 -17.07
N ARG A 163 3.87 17.45 -16.79
CA ARG A 163 3.60 18.89 -16.97
C ARG A 163 4.49 19.76 -16.09
N THR A 164 4.68 19.40 -14.82
CA THR A 164 5.64 20.09 -13.94
C THR A 164 7.05 20.02 -14.54
N ALA A 165 7.51 18.84 -14.96
CA ALA A 165 8.84 18.66 -15.52
C ALA A 165 9.06 19.47 -16.81
N GLN A 166 8.06 19.59 -17.69
CA GLN A 166 8.13 20.41 -18.90
C GLN A 166 8.44 21.89 -18.62
N LEU A 167 8.03 22.40 -17.46
CA LEU A 167 8.31 23.79 -17.05
C LEU A 167 9.73 23.97 -16.51
N GLU A 168 10.34 22.91 -15.99
CA GLU A 168 11.55 23.03 -15.18
C GLU A 168 12.80 22.36 -15.78
N ILE A 169 12.65 21.41 -16.72
CA ILE A 169 13.80 20.74 -17.36
C ILE A 169 14.67 21.78 -18.08
N ALA A 170 15.96 21.77 -17.76
CA ALA A 170 16.93 22.67 -18.36
C ALA A 170 17.65 22.05 -19.57
N ASP A 171 18.04 20.78 -19.46
CA ASP A 171 18.83 20.06 -20.46
C ASP A 171 18.52 18.54 -20.48
N GLU A 172 19.19 17.81 -21.37
CA GLU A 172 18.94 16.38 -21.63
C GLU A 172 19.46 15.42 -20.54
N LEU A 173 20.33 15.89 -19.62
CA LEU A 173 20.87 15.10 -18.51
C LEU A 173 20.12 15.36 -17.20
N ASP A 174 19.07 16.17 -17.25
CA ASP A 174 18.27 16.55 -16.10
C ASP A 174 17.58 15.33 -15.45
N ALA A 175 17.64 15.27 -14.12
CA ALA A 175 17.03 14.20 -13.32
C ALA A 175 15.51 14.08 -13.52
N ARG A 176 14.85 15.10 -14.07
CA ARG A 176 13.41 15.13 -14.33
C ARG A 176 13.00 14.53 -15.67
N VAL A 177 13.95 14.17 -16.55
CA VAL A 177 13.67 13.59 -17.89
C VAL A 177 12.80 12.33 -17.81
N ALA A 178 12.93 11.53 -16.75
CA ALA A 178 12.09 10.36 -16.53
C ALA A 178 10.58 10.69 -16.50
N CYS A 179 10.19 11.89 -16.08
CA CYS A 179 8.79 12.34 -16.08
C CYS A 179 8.18 12.39 -17.49
N LEU A 180 9.00 12.56 -18.53
CA LEU A 180 8.53 12.62 -19.93
C LEU A 180 8.12 11.25 -20.49
N THR A 181 8.36 10.17 -19.73
CA THR A 181 7.99 8.80 -20.11
C THR A 181 6.59 8.40 -19.64
N LEU A 182 6.00 9.17 -18.72
CA LEU A 182 4.80 8.80 -17.98
C LEU A 182 3.53 8.83 -18.86
N GLY A 183 2.58 7.96 -18.53
CA GLY A 183 1.24 7.90 -19.13
C GLY A 183 0.20 7.54 -18.07
N ASP A 184 -1.02 8.01 -18.27
CA ASP A 184 -2.12 7.83 -17.32
C ASP A 184 -2.93 6.56 -17.63
N ALA A 185 -3.34 5.84 -16.58
CA ALA A 185 -4.22 4.67 -16.69
C ALA A 185 -4.86 4.32 -15.35
N GLY A 186 -6.06 3.73 -15.39
CA GLY A 186 -6.64 2.97 -14.29
C GLY A 186 -6.58 1.47 -14.58
N ALA A 187 -6.33 0.67 -13.55
CA ALA A 187 -6.39 -0.79 -13.63
C ALA A 187 -6.98 -1.39 -12.36
N ALA A 188 -7.75 -2.46 -12.53
CA ALA A 188 -8.31 -3.25 -11.43
C ALA A 188 -8.11 -4.74 -11.68
N VAL A 189 -7.80 -5.47 -10.61
CA VAL A 189 -7.62 -6.93 -10.61
C VAL A 189 -8.57 -7.51 -9.55
N LEU A 190 -9.48 -8.37 -9.98
CA LEU A 190 -10.33 -9.14 -9.07
C LEU A 190 -9.70 -10.52 -8.87
N LEU A 191 -9.29 -10.79 -7.63
CA LEU A 191 -8.79 -12.10 -7.22
C LEU A 191 -9.90 -12.90 -6.56
N THR A 192 -9.90 -14.20 -6.83
CA THR A 192 -10.72 -15.17 -6.10
C THR A 192 -9.93 -16.45 -5.85
N ARG A 193 -10.49 -17.33 -5.04
CA ARG A 193 -9.92 -18.65 -4.79
C ARG A 193 -9.85 -19.44 -6.10
N ALA A 194 -8.70 -20.04 -6.37
CA ALA A 194 -8.54 -20.99 -7.45
C ALA A 194 -9.43 -22.23 -7.20
N SER A 195 -10.08 -22.71 -8.26
CA SER A 195 -10.81 -23.98 -8.27
C SER A 195 -9.92 -25.17 -8.64
N ASP A 196 -8.80 -24.88 -9.30
CA ASP A 196 -7.77 -25.82 -9.72
C ASP A 196 -6.44 -25.31 -9.15
N GLU A 197 -5.78 -26.11 -8.33
CA GLU A 197 -4.51 -25.73 -7.68
C GLU A 197 -3.34 -25.61 -8.66
N THR A 198 -3.54 -26.03 -9.92
CA THR A 198 -2.54 -25.92 -10.99
C THR A 198 -2.64 -24.61 -11.79
N GLU A 199 -3.64 -23.77 -11.51
CA GLU A 199 -3.85 -22.45 -12.11
C GLU A 199 -3.56 -21.32 -11.10
N GLY A 200 -3.34 -20.11 -11.60
CA GLY A 200 -3.20 -18.93 -10.75
C GLY A 200 -1.77 -18.66 -10.31
N PHE A 201 -1.61 -17.94 -9.19
CA PHE A 201 -0.29 -17.58 -8.66
C PHE A 201 0.39 -18.79 -8.02
N ALA A 202 1.49 -19.24 -8.63
CA ALA A 202 2.36 -20.26 -8.06
C ALA A 202 3.34 -19.66 -7.03
N HIS A 203 3.75 -18.42 -7.26
CA HIS A 203 4.66 -17.68 -6.37
C HIS A 203 4.45 -16.18 -6.54
N ILE A 204 4.57 -15.44 -5.44
CA ILE A 204 4.71 -13.98 -5.43
C ILE A 204 5.74 -13.64 -4.37
N GLY A 205 6.83 -12.98 -4.75
CA GLY A 205 7.86 -12.51 -3.84
C GLY A 205 8.28 -11.10 -4.20
N ILE A 206 8.29 -10.19 -3.23
CA ILE A 206 8.75 -8.80 -3.39
C ILE A 206 9.72 -8.50 -2.25
N ARG A 207 10.81 -7.82 -2.60
CA ARG A 207 11.88 -7.41 -1.69
C ARG A 207 12.15 -5.92 -1.87
N THR A 208 12.46 -5.27 -0.76
CA THR A 208 12.90 -3.88 -0.70
C THR A 208 14.40 -3.82 -0.48
N VAL A 209 15.07 -3.01 -1.29
CA VAL A 209 16.50 -2.72 -1.25
C VAL A 209 16.66 -1.24 -0.91
N GLY A 210 16.33 -0.92 0.34
CA GLY A 210 16.13 0.44 0.85
C GLY A 210 17.33 1.35 0.70
N ARG A 211 18.57 0.83 0.69
CA ARG A 211 19.79 1.62 0.45
C ARG A 211 19.80 2.42 -0.86
N TYR A 212 18.89 2.13 -1.79
CA TYR A 212 18.73 2.82 -3.07
C TYR A 212 17.54 3.79 -3.11
N HIS A 213 16.94 4.13 -1.97
CA HIS A 213 15.72 4.94 -1.90
C HIS A 213 15.85 6.33 -2.57
N THR A 214 17.05 6.90 -2.58
CA THR A 214 17.33 8.22 -3.15
C THR A 214 17.36 8.27 -4.68
N LEU A 215 17.38 7.11 -5.37
CA LEU A 215 17.51 7.06 -6.83
C LEU A 215 16.28 7.56 -7.58
N CYS A 216 15.11 7.59 -6.94
CA CYS A 216 13.89 8.12 -7.53
C CYS A 216 12.97 8.64 -6.42
N VAL A 217 12.81 9.96 -6.34
CA VAL A 217 12.01 10.62 -5.30
C VAL A 217 11.01 11.56 -5.96
N ALA A 218 9.75 11.48 -5.53
CA ALA A 218 8.69 12.40 -5.92
C ALA A 218 8.10 13.12 -4.71
N GLY A 219 7.88 14.43 -4.87
CA GLY A 219 7.29 15.30 -3.86
C GLY A 219 6.93 16.66 -4.47
N PRO A 220 6.48 17.61 -3.65
CA PRO A 220 6.20 18.96 -4.13
C PRO A 220 7.42 19.60 -4.79
N THR A 221 7.19 20.42 -5.82
CA THR A 221 8.24 21.27 -6.38
C THR A 221 8.48 22.49 -5.50
N ASP A 222 9.73 22.96 -5.47
CA ASP A 222 10.13 24.21 -4.81
C ASP A 222 9.90 25.45 -5.71
N GLN A 223 9.36 25.26 -6.91
CA GLN A 223 9.14 26.34 -7.87
C GLN A 223 7.83 27.10 -7.62
N PRO A 224 7.75 28.42 -7.90
CA PRO A 224 6.57 29.24 -7.63
C PRO A 224 5.27 28.79 -8.33
N HIS A 225 5.36 28.05 -9.44
CA HIS A 225 4.19 27.53 -10.13
C HIS A 225 3.52 26.36 -9.40
N GLY A 226 4.18 25.80 -8.38
CA GLY A 226 3.68 24.65 -7.62
C GLY A 226 3.55 23.38 -8.44
N GLY A 227 3.02 22.34 -7.80
CA GLY A 227 2.87 21.00 -8.38
C GLY A 227 3.75 19.96 -7.71
N VAL A 228 3.73 18.75 -8.25
CA VAL A 228 4.57 17.63 -7.81
C VAL A 228 5.61 17.38 -8.90
N ILE A 229 6.83 17.05 -8.50
CA ILE A 229 7.93 16.71 -9.40
C ILE A 229 8.60 15.42 -8.94
N MET A 230 9.01 14.60 -9.92
CA MET A 230 9.82 13.41 -9.68
C MET A 230 11.24 13.66 -10.21
N LYS A 231 12.23 13.32 -9.39
CA LYS A 231 13.66 13.39 -9.72
C LYS A 231 14.23 11.97 -9.69
N THR A 232 14.92 11.57 -10.76
CA THR A 232 15.37 10.19 -10.95
C THR A 232 16.81 10.16 -11.46
N ASP A 233 17.69 9.45 -10.75
CA ASP A 233 18.94 8.95 -11.32
C ASP A 233 18.63 7.70 -12.15
N MET A 234 18.31 7.91 -13.43
CA MET A 234 17.87 6.84 -14.33
C MET A 234 18.93 5.74 -14.50
N MET A 235 20.22 6.11 -14.55
CA MET A 235 21.31 5.18 -14.77
C MET A 235 21.61 4.36 -13.52
N GLY A 236 21.65 5.03 -12.35
CA GLY A 236 21.78 4.38 -11.06
C GLY A 236 20.61 3.44 -10.80
N LEU A 237 19.38 3.89 -11.05
CA LEU A 237 18.17 3.10 -10.84
C LEU A 237 18.13 1.87 -11.74
N ALA A 238 18.45 2.00 -13.03
CA ALA A 238 18.50 0.87 -13.95
C ALA A 238 19.61 -0.12 -13.55
N ALA A 239 20.81 0.35 -13.21
CA ALA A 239 21.93 -0.50 -12.82
C ALA A 239 21.66 -1.27 -11.52
N ALA A 240 21.09 -0.60 -10.50
CA ALA A 240 20.69 -1.23 -9.26
C ALA A 240 19.52 -2.20 -9.49
N GLY A 241 18.42 -1.71 -10.08
CA GLY A 241 17.20 -2.48 -10.31
C GLY A 241 17.44 -3.76 -11.09
N ILE A 242 18.18 -3.71 -12.21
CA ILE A 242 18.48 -4.91 -13.02
C ILE A 242 19.32 -5.91 -12.23
N ARG A 243 20.33 -5.46 -11.47
CA ARG A 243 21.18 -6.37 -10.69
C ARG A 243 20.37 -7.07 -9.60
N GLU A 244 19.58 -6.32 -8.83
CA GLU A 244 18.78 -6.87 -7.73
C GLU A 244 17.62 -7.74 -8.26
N MET A 245 16.99 -7.36 -9.38
CA MET A 245 15.89 -8.11 -10.01
C MET A 245 16.35 -9.49 -10.49
N VAL A 246 17.49 -9.56 -11.19
CA VAL A 246 17.99 -10.83 -11.72
C VAL A 246 18.40 -11.77 -10.57
N ALA A 247 18.98 -11.23 -9.50
CA ALA A 247 19.30 -12.01 -8.30
C ALA A 247 18.02 -12.55 -7.64
N HIS A 248 17.02 -11.68 -7.43
CA HIS A 248 15.73 -12.05 -6.84
C HIS A 248 15.00 -13.11 -7.68
N THR A 249 14.97 -12.93 -8.99
CA THR A 249 14.34 -13.87 -9.93
C THR A 249 15.01 -15.23 -9.90
N GLN A 250 16.35 -15.28 -9.87
CA GLN A 250 17.08 -16.56 -9.73
C GLN A 250 16.67 -17.28 -8.44
N GLN A 251 16.65 -16.58 -7.31
CA GLN A 251 16.30 -17.17 -6.03
C GLN A 251 14.82 -17.65 -6.02
N ALA A 252 13.91 -16.89 -6.62
CA ALA A 252 12.51 -17.27 -6.77
C ALA A 252 12.35 -18.57 -7.58
N LEU A 253 13.07 -18.67 -8.70
CA LEU A 253 13.09 -19.86 -9.55
C LEU A 253 13.69 -21.07 -8.84
N ASP A 254 14.80 -20.89 -8.11
CA ASP A 254 15.43 -21.95 -7.33
C ASP A 254 14.48 -22.55 -6.28
N VAL A 255 13.72 -21.70 -5.58
CA VAL A 255 12.73 -22.15 -4.58
C VAL A 255 11.56 -22.88 -5.21
N MET A 256 11.12 -22.46 -6.41
CA MET A 256 10.08 -23.17 -7.15
C MET A 256 10.59 -24.44 -7.82
N GLY A 257 11.91 -24.64 -7.91
CA GLY A 257 12.51 -25.70 -8.71
C GLY A 257 12.25 -25.53 -10.22
N LEU A 258 12.15 -24.29 -10.69
CA LEU A 258 11.86 -23.92 -12.08
C LEU A 258 13.05 -23.21 -12.72
N SER A 259 13.01 -23.10 -14.04
CA SER A 259 13.93 -22.37 -14.91
C SER A 259 13.17 -21.26 -15.65
N PRO A 260 13.82 -20.18 -16.14
CA PRO A 260 13.14 -19.23 -17.02
C PRO A 260 12.53 -19.91 -18.25
N MET A 261 13.12 -21.02 -18.72
CA MET A 261 12.58 -21.80 -19.86
C MET A 261 11.23 -22.48 -19.57
N ASP A 262 10.80 -22.53 -18.31
CA ASP A 262 9.49 -23.05 -17.93
C ASP A 262 8.36 -22.01 -18.09
N PHE A 263 8.68 -20.79 -18.53
CA PHE A 263 7.74 -19.69 -18.74
C PHE A 263 7.62 -19.36 -20.22
N ASP A 264 6.39 -19.20 -20.68
CA ASP A 264 6.08 -18.84 -22.07
C ASP A 264 6.18 -17.33 -22.29
N ARG A 265 5.94 -16.54 -21.24
CA ARG A 265 5.79 -15.08 -21.31
C ARG A 265 6.46 -14.38 -20.15
N PHE A 266 7.06 -13.24 -20.46
CA PHE A 266 7.69 -12.37 -19.48
C PHE A 266 7.07 -10.98 -19.55
N ILE A 267 6.57 -10.48 -18.43
CA ILE A 267 5.96 -9.16 -18.32
C ILE A 267 6.83 -8.31 -17.37
N PRO A 268 7.83 -7.59 -17.91
CA PRO A 268 8.63 -6.69 -17.11
C PRO A 268 7.87 -5.41 -16.79
N HIS A 269 8.35 -4.67 -15.80
CA HIS A 269 7.89 -3.32 -15.55
C HIS A 269 8.20 -2.40 -16.75
N GLN A 270 7.19 -1.67 -17.24
CA GLN A 270 7.26 -0.92 -18.50
C GLN A 270 7.80 0.50 -18.27
N THR A 271 9.12 0.68 -18.28
CA THR A 271 9.77 2.01 -18.17
C THR A 271 10.40 2.49 -19.47
N SER A 272 11.23 1.66 -20.08
CA SER A 272 11.86 1.93 -21.38
C SER A 272 12.26 0.62 -22.06
N THR A 273 12.26 0.63 -23.39
CA THR A 273 12.69 -0.53 -24.18
C THR A 273 14.16 -0.87 -23.91
N LEU A 274 15.03 0.13 -23.73
CA LEU A 274 16.44 -0.11 -23.40
C LEU A 274 16.61 -0.79 -22.03
N ALA A 275 15.86 -0.39 -21.01
CA ALA A 275 15.92 -1.04 -19.70
C ALA A 275 15.44 -2.50 -19.76
N ILE A 276 14.33 -2.75 -20.48
CA ILE A 276 13.80 -4.10 -20.71
C ILE A 276 14.85 -4.98 -21.41
N GLN A 277 15.42 -4.50 -22.52
CA GLN A 277 16.45 -5.25 -23.24
C GLN A 277 17.73 -5.45 -22.42
N ALA A 278 18.09 -4.49 -21.56
CA ALA A 278 19.23 -4.63 -20.66
C ALA A 278 18.99 -5.70 -19.59
N ALA A 279 17.77 -5.78 -19.04
CA ALA A 279 17.36 -6.86 -18.15
C ALA A 279 17.45 -8.22 -18.85
N VAL A 280 16.89 -8.35 -20.06
CA VAL A 280 16.95 -9.57 -20.87
C VAL A 280 18.39 -10.04 -21.09
N ARG A 281 19.26 -9.15 -21.54
CA ARG A 281 20.70 -9.46 -21.74
C ARG A 281 21.38 -9.88 -20.44
N ARG A 282 21.05 -9.22 -19.33
CA ARG A 282 21.64 -9.55 -18.03
C ARG A 282 21.18 -10.93 -17.56
N THR A 283 19.91 -11.27 -17.70
CA THR A 283 19.34 -12.58 -17.38
C THR A 283 20.03 -13.67 -18.20
N ASN A 284 20.05 -13.56 -19.54
CA ASN A 284 20.74 -14.53 -20.41
C ASN A 284 22.23 -14.70 -20.04
N LYS A 285 22.90 -13.62 -19.63
CA LYS A 285 24.29 -13.69 -19.14
C LYS A 285 24.43 -14.46 -17.82
N VAL A 286 23.50 -14.29 -16.87
CA VAL A 286 23.53 -15.04 -15.58
C VAL A 286 23.32 -16.53 -15.82
N PHE A 287 22.38 -16.88 -16.69
CA PHE A 287 22.06 -18.28 -17.01
C PHE A 287 23.01 -18.92 -18.04
N GLY A 288 23.99 -18.16 -18.55
CA GLY A 288 25.00 -18.67 -19.49
C GLY A 288 24.47 -19.16 -20.84
N SER A 289 23.20 -18.89 -21.15
CA SER A 289 22.50 -19.33 -22.35
C SER A 289 21.34 -18.38 -22.68
N VAL A 290 20.77 -18.49 -23.88
CA VAL A 290 19.57 -17.73 -24.25
C VAL A 290 18.37 -18.41 -23.61
N VAL A 291 17.99 -17.94 -22.42
CA VAL A 291 16.83 -18.43 -21.67
C VAL A 291 15.60 -17.52 -21.82
N LEU A 292 15.80 -16.31 -22.34
CA LEU A 292 14.78 -15.31 -22.58
C LEU A 292 14.97 -14.71 -23.98
N ASP A 293 13.99 -14.94 -24.86
CA ASP A 293 13.92 -14.34 -26.20
C ASP A 293 13.07 -13.05 -26.15
N GLU A 294 13.49 -12.01 -26.89
CA GLU A 294 12.76 -10.73 -26.93
C GLU A 294 11.32 -10.89 -27.43
N ARG A 295 11.02 -11.90 -28.25
CA ARG A 295 9.67 -12.18 -28.76
C ARG A 295 8.69 -12.67 -27.67
N ASP A 296 9.22 -13.22 -26.59
CA ASP A 296 8.47 -13.78 -25.46
C ASP A 296 8.25 -12.72 -24.36
N VAL A 297 8.87 -11.54 -24.53
CA VAL A 297 8.72 -10.38 -23.66
C VAL A 297 7.53 -9.53 -24.11
N ILE A 298 6.60 -9.28 -23.20
CA ILE A 298 5.47 -8.39 -23.43
C ILE A 298 5.91 -6.94 -23.22
N ASN A 299 5.88 -6.18 -24.33
CA ASN A 299 6.15 -4.75 -24.33
C ASN A 299 4.94 -3.99 -24.91
N ASN A 300 4.28 -3.16 -24.10
CA ASN A 300 3.22 -2.24 -24.55
C ASN A 300 3.62 -0.76 -24.41
N LEU A 301 4.85 -0.45 -23.96
CA LEU A 301 5.41 0.90 -23.86
C LEU A 301 5.11 1.78 -25.08
N PRO A 302 5.28 1.31 -26.34
CA PRO A 302 5.15 2.19 -27.50
C PRO A 302 3.84 2.98 -27.56
N ARG A 303 2.75 2.44 -27.00
CA ARG A 303 1.39 3.03 -27.05
C ARG A 303 0.86 3.49 -25.69
N ARG A 304 1.57 3.20 -24.60
CA ARG A 304 1.11 3.44 -23.23
C ARG A 304 2.00 4.39 -22.45
N GLY A 305 3.30 4.42 -22.77
CA GLY A 305 4.30 4.98 -21.86
C GLY A 305 4.38 4.20 -20.55
N ASN A 306 5.06 4.78 -19.57
CA ASN A 306 5.13 4.24 -18.21
C ASN A 306 3.84 4.60 -17.45
N THR A 307 3.01 3.61 -17.20
CA THR A 307 1.72 3.73 -16.47
C THR A 307 1.84 3.38 -14.98
N ALA A 308 3.06 3.48 -14.44
CA ALA A 308 3.43 3.27 -13.05
C ALA A 308 2.83 1.97 -12.48
N THR A 309 2.02 2.07 -11.42
CA THR A 309 1.46 0.93 -10.68
C THR A 309 0.54 0.03 -11.50
N THR A 310 -0.05 0.55 -12.57
CA THR A 310 -1.00 -0.22 -13.42
C THR A 310 -0.32 -1.04 -14.49
N THR A 311 1.00 -0.89 -14.66
CA THR A 311 1.70 -1.26 -15.89
C THR A 311 1.60 -2.73 -16.27
N HIS A 312 1.77 -3.64 -15.31
CA HIS A 312 1.72 -5.07 -15.57
C HIS A 312 0.31 -5.53 -15.95
N THR A 313 -0.70 -4.97 -15.29
CA THR A 313 -2.11 -5.28 -15.57
C THR A 313 -2.54 -4.75 -16.93
N VAL A 314 -2.13 -3.53 -17.29
CA VAL A 314 -2.37 -2.97 -18.62
C VAL A 314 -1.63 -3.77 -19.70
N ALA A 315 -0.40 -4.22 -19.44
CA ALA A 315 0.38 -5.05 -20.35
C ALA A 315 -0.26 -6.44 -20.57
N LEU A 316 -0.69 -7.10 -19.49
CA LEU A 316 -1.41 -8.38 -19.56
C LEU A 316 -2.73 -8.24 -20.32
N ARG A 317 -3.51 -7.18 -20.05
CA ARG A 317 -4.74 -6.89 -20.77
C ARG A 317 -4.49 -6.65 -22.25
N ASP A 318 -3.53 -5.81 -22.60
CA ASP A 318 -3.21 -5.50 -24.01
C ASP A 318 -2.72 -6.75 -24.74
N ALA A 319 -1.87 -7.56 -24.11
CA ALA A 319 -1.36 -8.78 -24.72
C ALA A 319 -2.43 -9.87 -24.89
N SER A 320 -3.40 -9.95 -23.97
CA SER A 320 -4.55 -10.85 -24.08
C SER A 320 -5.45 -10.45 -25.24
N VAL A 321 -5.81 -9.16 -25.33
CA VAL A 321 -6.66 -8.63 -26.42
C VAL A 321 -5.98 -8.71 -27.79
N ASP A 322 -4.67 -8.49 -27.83
CA ASP A 322 -3.87 -8.58 -29.07
C ASP A 322 -3.56 -10.04 -29.47
N GLY A 323 -3.99 -11.05 -28.69
CA GLY A 323 -3.73 -12.48 -28.96
C GLY A 323 -2.27 -12.92 -28.81
N ARG A 324 -1.45 -12.11 -28.11
CA ARG A 324 -0.04 -12.38 -27.81
C ARG A 324 0.17 -13.26 -26.59
N ILE A 325 -0.86 -13.46 -25.77
CA ILE A 325 -0.87 -14.39 -24.64
C ILE A 325 -2.04 -15.34 -24.81
N ARG A 326 -1.88 -16.59 -24.38
CA ARG A 326 -2.90 -17.65 -24.53
C ARG A 326 -3.22 -18.34 -23.21
N THR A 327 -4.43 -18.89 -23.12
CA THR A 327 -4.86 -19.78 -22.03
C THR A 327 -3.86 -20.92 -21.83
N GLY A 328 -3.54 -21.23 -20.57
CA GLY A 328 -2.61 -22.29 -20.19
C GLY A 328 -1.13 -21.90 -20.17
N GLU A 329 -0.75 -20.77 -20.78
CA GLU A 329 0.63 -20.25 -20.76
C GLU A 329 1.04 -19.86 -19.32
N ARG A 330 2.33 -20.00 -19.03
CA ARG A 330 2.97 -19.53 -17.80
C ARG A 330 3.60 -18.16 -18.01
N VAL A 331 3.30 -17.25 -17.09
CA VAL A 331 3.75 -15.87 -17.12
C VAL A 331 4.65 -15.60 -15.93
N LEU A 332 5.80 -14.99 -16.18
CA LEU A 332 6.67 -14.42 -15.16
C LEU A 332 6.54 -12.89 -15.18
N PHE A 333 6.08 -12.31 -14.06
CA PHE A 333 6.07 -10.87 -13.87
C PHE A 333 7.34 -10.43 -13.16
N GLU A 334 8.04 -9.44 -13.70
CA GLU A 334 9.16 -8.78 -13.04
C GLU A 334 8.70 -7.42 -12.52
N VAL A 335 8.47 -7.34 -11.21
CA VAL A 335 7.93 -6.17 -10.50
C VAL A 335 9.09 -5.28 -10.05
N ALA A 336 9.24 -4.11 -10.66
CA ALA A 336 10.28 -3.14 -10.27
C ALA A 336 9.64 -1.80 -9.89
N ALA A 337 10.18 -1.16 -8.84
CA ALA A 337 9.77 0.17 -8.44
C ALA A 337 10.89 0.93 -7.73
N SER A 338 10.72 2.24 -7.54
CA SER A 338 11.58 3.04 -6.68
C SER A 338 11.56 2.54 -5.23
N GLY A 339 12.61 2.85 -4.47
CA GLY A 339 12.79 2.34 -3.11
C GLY A 339 14.16 1.71 -2.83
N VAL A 340 14.79 0.89 -3.68
CA VAL A 340 14.31 0.13 -4.86
C VAL A 340 13.52 -1.09 -4.41
N ASN A 341 12.42 -1.40 -5.07
CA ASN A 341 11.69 -2.65 -4.87
C ASN A 341 11.86 -3.55 -6.09
N VAL A 342 12.15 -4.84 -5.86
CA VAL A 342 12.23 -5.87 -6.91
C VAL A 342 11.36 -7.06 -6.50
N GLY A 343 10.70 -7.67 -7.46
CA GLY A 343 9.81 -8.79 -7.19
C GLY A 343 9.56 -9.66 -8.41
N THR A 344 9.17 -10.89 -8.13
CA THR A 344 8.85 -11.91 -9.12
C THR A 344 7.49 -12.51 -8.77
N ALA A 345 6.60 -12.61 -9.75
CA ALA A 345 5.38 -13.40 -9.62
C ALA A 345 5.28 -14.40 -10.76
N ALA A 346 5.11 -15.67 -10.41
CA ALA A 346 4.89 -16.76 -11.35
C ALA A 346 3.40 -17.10 -11.39
N TYR A 347 2.82 -17.05 -12.58
CA TYR A 347 1.39 -17.22 -12.77
C TYR A 347 1.09 -18.19 -13.91
N ARG A 348 0.14 -19.10 -13.71
CA ARG A 348 -0.38 -19.97 -14.77
C ARG A 348 -1.77 -19.50 -15.19
N LEU A 349 -1.91 -19.16 -16.47
CA LEU A 349 -3.15 -18.61 -17.01
C LEU A 349 -4.23 -19.67 -17.12
N ASP A 350 -5.39 -19.39 -16.53
CA ASP A 350 -6.64 -20.07 -16.83
C ASP A 350 -7.23 -19.52 -18.14
N GLY A 351 -8.54 -19.64 -18.34
CA GLY A 351 -9.24 -19.03 -19.47
C GLY A 351 -9.29 -17.49 -19.51
N LEU A 352 -8.61 -16.76 -18.60
CA LEU A 352 -8.63 -15.30 -18.54
C LEU A 352 -8.26 -14.61 -19.87
N PRO A 353 -7.19 -14.99 -20.60
CA PRO A 353 -6.85 -14.33 -21.87
C PRO A 353 -8.00 -14.36 -22.88
N ASP A 354 -8.64 -15.52 -23.03
CA ASP A 354 -9.76 -15.70 -23.94
C ASP A 354 -10.99 -14.88 -23.50
N ARG A 355 -11.26 -14.82 -22.18
CA ARG A 355 -12.33 -13.98 -21.61
C ARG A 355 -12.08 -12.49 -21.91
N LEU A 356 -10.84 -12.02 -21.77
CA LEU A 356 -10.48 -10.63 -22.05
C LEU A 356 -10.57 -10.30 -23.55
N ALA A 357 -10.10 -11.18 -24.42
CA ALA A 357 -10.12 -10.97 -25.87
C ALA A 357 -11.55 -10.95 -26.44
N THR A 358 -12.43 -11.81 -25.91
CA THR A 358 -13.82 -11.93 -26.39
C THR A 358 -14.81 -11.03 -25.67
N GLY A 359 -14.42 -10.45 -24.53
CA GLY A 359 -15.33 -9.73 -23.64
C GLY A 359 -16.31 -10.64 -22.89
N THR A 360 -16.06 -11.94 -22.85
CA THR A 360 -16.93 -12.90 -22.15
C THR A 360 -16.76 -12.77 -20.63
N ARG A 361 -17.88 -12.78 -19.90
CA ARG A 361 -17.85 -12.74 -18.42
C ARG A 361 -17.34 -14.05 -17.84
N SER A 362 -16.60 -13.97 -16.72
CA SER A 362 -16.31 -15.11 -15.87
C SER A 362 -17.61 -15.74 -15.38
N GLN A 363 -17.68 -17.07 -15.47
CA GLN A 363 -18.78 -17.88 -14.93
C GLN A 363 -18.42 -18.47 -13.56
N ARG A 364 -17.25 -18.13 -12.99
CA ARG A 364 -16.88 -18.54 -11.64
C ARG A 364 -17.85 -17.89 -10.66
N THR A 365 -18.62 -18.69 -9.94
CA THR A 365 -19.48 -18.20 -8.86
C THR A 365 -18.60 -17.75 -7.70
N ALA A 366 -19.01 -16.69 -6.98
CA ALA A 366 -18.39 -16.34 -5.72
C ALA A 366 -18.33 -17.58 -4.81
N PRO A 367 -17.15 -18.02 -4.35
CA PRO A 367 -17.04 -19.18 -3.49
C PRO A 367 -17.84 -18.93 -2.19
N PRO A 368 -18.43 -19.98 -1.59
CA PRO A 368 -19.15 -19.84 -0.33
C PRO A 368 -18.21 -19.29 0.73
N ARG A 369 -18.71 -18.30 1.47
CA ARG A 369 -17.86 -17.53 2.38
C ARG A 369 -17.33 -18.39 3.51
N ARG A 370 -16.01 -18.33 3.74
CA ARG A 370 -15.43 -18.90 4.95
C ARG A 370 -15.65 -17.93 6.11
N ARG A 371 -16.02 -18.47 7.27
CA ARG A 371 -15.90 -17.72 8.53
C ARG A 371 -14.50 -17.97 9.07
N PRO A 372 -13.70 -16.91 9.29
CA PRO A 372 -12.47 -17.04 10.05
C PRO A 372 -12.72 -17.78 11.36
N ALA A 373 -11.83 -18.72 11.73
CA ALA A 373 -11.95 -19.40 13.00
C ALA A 373 -11.80 -18.38 14.15
N PRO A 374 -12.64 -18.44 15.20
CA PRO A 374 -12.41 -17.64 16.40
C PRO A 374 -11.15 -18.14 17.11
N TRP A 375 -10.49 -17.28 17.88
CA TRP A 375 -9.31 -17.64 18.71
C TRP A 375 -8.13 -18.23 17.93
N ARG A 376 -7.69 -17.50 16.90
CA ARG A 376 -6.51 -17.86 16.10
C ARG A 376 -5.22 -17.81 16.94
N HIS A 377 -4.18 -18.46 16.42
CA HIS A 377 -2.83 -18.33 16.99
C HIS A 377 -2.50 -16.84 17.16
N PRO A 378 -2.25 -16.39 18.41
CA PRO A 378 -2.15 -14.99 18.66
C PRO A 378 -0.81 -14.46 18.17
N VAL A 379 -0.86 -13.26 17.58
CA VAL A 379 0.33 -12.50 17.18
C VAL A 379 0.53 -11.42 18.22
N ARG A 380 1.61 -11.56 18.99
CA ARG A 380 1.94 -10.71 20.12
C ARG A 380 2.61 -9.44 19.64
N ALA A 381 2.22 -8.29 20.21
CA ALA A 381 3.05 -7.09 20.22
C ALA A 381 4.20 -7.30 21.22
N VAL A 382 5.36 -7.70 20.72
CA VAL A 382 6.53 -8.06 21.54
C VAL A 382 7.04 -6.86 22.30
N ALA A 383 7.07 -5.71 21.61
CA ALA A 383 7.41 -4.42 22.17
C ALA A 383 6.65 -3.30 21.44
N ILE A 384 6.41 -2.21 22.18
CA ILE A 384 5.92 -0.96 21.64
C ILE A 384 6.94 0.12 22.00
N GLY A 385 7.55 0.73 20.99
CA GLY A 385 8.43 1.87 21.13
C GLY A 385 7.72 3.16 20.77
N LEU A 386 7.97 4.24 21.52
CA LEU A 386 7.40 5.56 21.21
C LEU A 386 8.49 6.63 21.26
N ALA A 387 8.32 7.65 20.42
CA ALA A 387 9.04 8.91 20.47
C ALA A 387 8.05 10.00 20.89
N GLU A 388 8.08 10.39 22.16
CA GLU A 388 7.28 11.51 22.70
C GLU A 388 8.09 12.83 22.66
N PRO A 389 7.43 13.99 22.45
CA PRO A 389 8.11 15.27 22.28
C PRO A 389 8.85 15.73 23.55
N GLY A 390 10.11 16.12 23.38
CA GLY A 390 11.01 16.57 24.47
C GLY A 390 12.47 16.80 24.04
N ALA A 391 12.85 16.44 22.81
CA ALA A 391 14.17 16.66 22.22
C ALA A 391 14.10 17.58 21.00
N GLY A 392 13.79 18.86 21.22
CA GLY A 392 13.93 19.93 20.21
C GLY A 392 12.76 20.14 19.24
N ALA A 393 12.51 21.41 18.89
CA ALA A 393 11.69 21.78 17.75
C ALA A 393 12.42 21.38 16.45
N GLY A 394 11.74 20.71 15.52
CA GLY A 394 12.27 20.46 14.15
C GLY A 394 12.42 19.01 13.71
N LEU A 395 12.15 18.01 14.56
CA LEU A 395 12.36 16.58 14.20
C LEU A 395 11.55 16.14 12.98
N THR A 396 12.21 15.55 12.00
CA THR A 396 11.65 15.00 10.77
C THR A 396 10.90 13.69 11.01
N THR A 397 10.13 13.27 10.00
CA THR A 397 9.43 11.98 9.97
C THR A 397 10.36 10.80 10.26
N LEU A 398 11.56 10.81 9.67
CA LEU A 398 12.53 9.72 9.81
C LEU A 398 13.18 9.70 11.20
N GLU A 399 13.48 10.86 11.78
CA GLU A 399 14.05 10.94 13.14
C GLU A 399 13.06 10.41 14.19
N LEU A 400 11.77 10.73 14.05
CA LEU A 400 10.73 10.23 14.95
C LEU A 400 10.51 8.71 14.79
N ILE A 401 10.49 8.21 13.55
CA ILE A 401 10.41 6.77 13.27
C ILE A 401 11.65 6.07 13.83
N GLY A 402 12.84 6.61 13.60
CA GLY A 402 14.10 6.07 14.11
C GLY A 402 14.10 5.94 15.62
N ALA A 403 13.78 7.03 16.33
CA ALA A 403 13.73 7.03 17.80
C ALA A 403 12.70 6.02 18.36
N ALA A 404 11.51 5.95 17.76
CA ALA A 404 10.49 4.99 18.18
C ALA A 404 10.90 3.54 17.87
N THR A 405 11.53 3.32 16.71
CA THR A 405 12.03 2.00 16.29
C THR A 405 13.16 1.52 17.18
N ASP A 406 14.11 2.39 17.53
CA ASP A 406 15.20 2.08 18.45
C ASP A 406 14.69 1.72 19.85
N ASP A 407 13.73 2.48 20.38
CA ASP A 407 13.06 2.13 21.65
C ASP A 407 12.37 0.76 21.55
N CYS A 408 11.69 0.49 20.44
CA CYS A 408 10.98 -0.77 20.20
C CYS A 408 11.94 -1.96 20.11
N LEU A 409 12.97 -1.90 19.27
CA LEU A 409 13.94 -2.97 19.06
C LEU A 409 14.74 -3.26 20.34
N ARG A 410 15.18 -2.22 21.07
CA ARG A 410 15.87 -2.38 22.35
C ARG A 410 14.99 -3.07 23.39
N ARG A 411 13.71 -2.69 23.49
CA ARG A 411 12.74 -3.35 24.40
C ARG A 411 12.47 -4.80 24.01
N ALA A 412 12.45 -5.10 22.72
CA ALA A 412 12.25 -6.46 22.21
C ALA A 412 13.51 -7.34 22.30
N GLY A 413 14.69 -6.76 22.56
CA GLY A 413 15.97 -7.46 22.43
C GLY A 413 16.22 -7.95 20.99
N ALA A 414 15.74 -7.21 19.99
CA ALA A 414 15.81 -7.55 18.57
C ALA A 414 16.72 -6.58 17.80
N ARG A 415 17.16 -6.99 16.62
CA ARG A 415 17.90 -6.16 15.66
C ARG A 415 17.02 -5.87 14.45
N ALA A 416 17.33 -4.79 13.72
CA ALA A 416 16.64 -4.47 12.46
C ALA A 416 16.73 -5.63 11.45
N SER A 417 17.86 -6.34 11.39
CA SER A 417 18.04 -7.52 10.52
C SER A 417 17.22 -8.76 10.90
N ASP A 418 16.58 -8.77 12.08
CA ASP A 418 15.67 -9.84 12.48
C ASP A 418 14.24 -9.61 11.96
N VAL A 419 13.98 -8.48 11.29
CA VAL A 419 12.65 -8.07 10.78
C VAL A 419 12.58 -8.34 9.29
N ASP A 420 11.51 -9.00 8.86
CA ASP A 420 11.30 -9.41 7.47
C ASP A 420 10.11 -8.74 6.79
N LEU A 421 9.33 -7.96 7.54
CA LEU A 421 8.23 -7.13 7.08
C LEU A 421 8.23 -5.77 7.80
N LEU A 422 8.27 -4.68 7.05
CA LEU A 422 8.17 -3.31 7.57
C LEU A 422 6.97 -2.60 6.97
N ILE A 423 6.06 -2.12 7.81
CA ILE A 423 4.88 -1.38 7.37
C ILE A 423 4.96 0.03 7.94
N HIS A 424 4.93 1.05 7.09
CA HIS A 424 4.70 2.42 7.53
C HIS A 424 3.21 2.76 7.45
N ALA A 425 2.62 3.14 8.57
CA ALA A 425 1.20 3.42 8.71
C ALA A 425 0.85 4.92 8.73
N GLY A 426 1.86 5.79 8.87
CA GLY A 426 1.68 7.22 9.06
C GLY A 426 1.15 7.95 7.82
N VAL A 427 0.44 9.05 8.04
CA VAL A 427 -0.11 9.90 6.98
C VAL A 427 0.70 11.19 6.82
N TYR A 428 0.98 11.86 7.94
CA TYR A 428 1.63 13.18 7.96
C TYR A 428 3.14 13.07 8.00
N ARG A 429 3.80 13.66 7.00
CA ARG A 429 5.23 13.46 6.77
C ARG A 429 5.95 14.71 6.30
N THR A 430 7.21 14.81 6.70
CA THR A 430 8.14 15.87 6.28
C THR A 430 8.26 15.87 4.76
N GLY A 431 8.07 17.05 4.16
CA GLY A 431 8.23 17.27 2.72
C GLY A 431 7.13 16.66 1.85
N MET A 432 6.09 16.03 2.43
CA MET A 432 5.00 15.39 1.68
C MET A 432 5.52 14.47 0.56
N ILE A 433 6.58 13.72 0.87
CA ILE A 433 7.14 12.72 -0.04
C ILE A 433 6.02 11.77 -0.47
N ALA A 434 5.82 11.68 -1.77
CA ALA A 434 4.85 10.80 -2.40
C ALA A 434 5.48 9.47 -2.83
N GLU A 435 6.75 9.51 -3.22
CA GLU A 435 7.52 8.35 -3.69
C GLU A 435 9.02 8.54 -3.34
N PRO A 436 9.77 7.48 -2.96
CA PRO A 436 9.31 6.10 -2.73
C PRO A 436 8.42 6.01 -1.48
N ALA A 437 7.92 4.81 -1.19
CA ALA A 437 7.22 4.56 0.08
C ALA A 437 8.13 4.96 1.26
N ILE A 438 7.56 5.56 2.31
CA ILE A 438 8.33 5.94 3.51
C ILE A 438 8.95 4.68 4.13
N ALA A 439 8.25 3.55 4.12
CA ALA A 439 8.78 2.28 4.57
C ALA A 439 10.08 1.86 3.86
N ALA A 440 10.23 2.16 2.56
CA ALA A 440 11.46 1.85 1.83
C ALA A 440 12.64 2.75 2.26
N ILE A 441 12.35 4.02 2.54
CA ILE A 441 13.34 4.95 3.10
C ILE A 441 13.78 4.47 4.49
N VAL A 442 12.82 4.15 5.36
CA VAL A 442 13.07 3.62 6.71
C VAL A 442 13.88 2.33 6.64
N ALA A 443 13.58 1.45 5.68
CA ALA A 443 14.32 0.19 5.52
C ALA A 443 15.82 0.42 5.22
N GLY A 444 16.14 1.43 4.40
CA GLY A 444 17.51 1.79 4.06
C GLY A 444 18.22 2.54 5.19
N GLU A 445 17.61 3.60 5.70
CA GLU A 445 18.21 4.49 6.71
C GLU A 445 18.41 3.81 8.07
N LEU A 446 17.50 2.91 8.46
CA LEU A 446 17.60 2.18 9.73
C LEU A 446 18.22 0.77 9.58
N GLY A 447 18.74 0.44 8.39
CA GLY A 447 19.54 -0.77 8.16
C GLY A 447 18.74 -2.09 8.22
N PHE A 448 17.45 -2.05 7.92
CA PHE A 448 16.61 -3.26 7.85
C PHE A 448 16.92 -4.14 6.64
N ASP A 449 17.38 -3.54 5.53
CA ASP A 449 17.65 -4.24 4.27
C ASP A 449 18.96 -5.05 4.25
N GLY A 450 19.60 -5.23 5.41
CA GLY A 450 20.82 -6.02 5.57
C GLY A 450 22.08 -5.39 4.99
N SER A 451 22.06 -4.08 4.69
CA SER A 451 23.23 -3.31 4.18
C SER A 451 24.49 -3.36 5.05
N THR A 452 24.40 -3.89 6.28
CA THR A 452 25.53 -4.05 7.21
C THR A 452 25.91 -5.51 7.52
N ALA A 453 25.06 -6.50 7.25
CA ALA A 453 25.36 -7.94 7.33
C ALA A 453 24.20 -8.76 6.72
N ALA A 454 24.51 -9.72 5.84
CA ALA A 454 23.51 -10.49 5.09
C ALA A 454 22.77 -11.56 5.93
N THR A 455 21.47 -11.73 5.68
CA THR A 455 20.80 -13.02 5.35
C THR A 455 19.27 -12.92 5.22
N ASN A 456 18.62 -11.87 5.73
CA ASN A 456 17.17 -11.73 5.64
C ASN A 456 16.76 -10.66 4.62
N GLU A 457 15.91 -11.05 3.67
CA GLU A 457 15.22 -10.09 2.80
C GLU A 457 14.15 -9.35 3.59
N ILE A 458 13.81 -8.13 3.22
CA ILE A 458 12.69 -7.38 3.82
C ILE A 458 11.71 -6.97 2.74
N LEU A 459 10.42 -7.02 3.06
CA LEU A 459 9.38 -6.32 2.31
C LEU A 459 8.96 -5.08 3.09
N ALA A 460 9.06 -3.90 2.47
CA ALA A 460 8.67 -2.64 3.07
C ALA A 460 7.67 -1.88 2.19
N PHE A 461 6.54 -1.46 2.77
CA PHE A 461 5.50 -0.68 2.08
C PHE A 461 4.70 0.20 3.04
N ASP A 462 4.01 1.19 2.48
CA ASP A 462 3.12 2.06 3.23
C ASP A 462 1.68 1.52 3.20
N VAL A 463 0.97 1.64 4.32
CA VAL A 463 -0.47 1.38 4.46
C VAL A 463 -1.11 2.65 5.00
N THR A 464 -2.11 3.21 4.32
CA THR A 464 -2.76 4.43 4.81
C THR A 464 -4.28 4.28 4.88
N ASN A 465 -4.84 4.59 6.06
CA ASN A 465 -6.28 4.69 6.30
C ASN A 465 -6.59 5.74 7.41
N GLY A 466 -5.96 6.92 7.32
CA GLY A 466 -6.02 7.92 8.40
C GLY A 466 -5.45 7.36 9.71
N ALA A 467 -6.02 7.77 10.84
CA ALA A 467 -5.63 7.28 12.16
C ALA A 467 -5.89 5.77 12.38
N LEU A 468 -6.68 5.11 11.52
CA LEU A 468 -6.88 3.66 11.54
C LEU A 468 -5.67 2.89 11.00
N GLY A 469 -4.75 3.57 10.30
CA GLY A 469 -3.61 2.96 9.61
C GLY A 469 -2.74 2.07 10.50
N MET A 470 -2.52 2.42 11.77
CA MET A 470 -1.74 1.56 12.68
C MET A 470 -2.46 0.24 12.99
N LEU A 471 -3.77 0.28 13.20
CA LEU A 471 -4.56 -0.93 13.45
C LEU A 471 -4.62 -1.80 12.19
N ASP A 472 -4.81 -1.18 11.01
CA ASP A 472 -4.76 -1.88 9.72
C ASP A 472 -3.38 -2.49 9.46
N GLY A 473 -2.30 -1.76 9.73
CA GLY A 473 -0.93 -2.25 9.62
C GLY A 473 -0.65 -3.43 10.55
N CYS A 474 -1.08 -3.36 11.81
CA CYS A 474 -0.96 -4.48 12.75
C CYS A 474 -1.82 -5.68 12.32
N ARG A 475 -3.01 -5.46 11.74
CA ARG A 475 -3.83 -6.53 11.17
C ARG A 475 -3.14 -7.20 9.99
N ILE A 476 -2.65 -6.42 9.02
CA ILE A 476 -1.91 -6.93 7.85
C ILE A 476 -0.71 -7.77 8.30
N ALA A 477 0.10 -7.24 9.20
CA ALA A 477 1.24 -7.94 9.76
C ALA A 477 0.83 -9.23 10.49
N ALA A 478 -0.21 -9.19 11.32
CA ALA A 478 -0.69 -10.36 12.03
C ALA A 478 -1.20 -11.46 11.10
N GLU A 479 -1.96 -11.11 10.06
CA GLU A 479 -2.45 -12.10 9.10
C GLU A 479 -1.33 -12.67 8.22
N LEU A 480 -0.35 -11.86 7.81
CA LEU A 480 0.84 -12.36 7.09
C LEU A 480 1.69 -13.29 7.96
N ILE A 481 1.85 -12.98 9.25
CA ILE A 481 2.55 -13.86 10.21
C ILE A 481 1.80 -15.18 10.37
N ARG A 482 0.48 -15.14 10.54
CA ARG A 482 -0.34 -16.37 10.66
C ARG A 482 -0.34 -17.21 9.39
N ALA A 483 -0.29 -16.56 8.22
CA ALA A 483 -0.17 -17.24 6.93
C ALA A 483 1.23 -17.82 6.68
N GLY A 484 2.20 -17.57 7.57
CA GLY A 484 3.61 -17.97 7.39
C GLY A 484 4.37 -17.11 6.37
N ALA A 485 3.76 -16.05 5.87
CA ALA A 485 4.33 -15.17 4.86
C ALA A 485 5.29 -14.12 5.46
N ALA A 486 5.28 -13.93 6.79
CA ALA A 486 6.24 -13.14 7.53
C ALA A 486 6.56 -13.82 8.87
N GLY A 487 7.77 -13.63 9.40
CA GLY A 487 8.16 -14.12 10.72
C GLY A 487 8.15 -13.04 11.78
N THR A 488 8.71 -11.87 11.46
CA THR A 488 8.80 -10.72 12.36
C THR A 488 8.47 -9.45 11.60
N ALA A 489 7.39 -8.80 12.02
CA ALA A 489 6.97 -7.54 11.44
C ALA A 489 7.24 -6.36 12.37
N VAL A 490 7.54 -5.20 11.81
CA VAL A 490 7.49 -3.92 12.53
C VAL A 490 6.52 -2.99 11.81
N VAL A 491 5.57 -2.43 12.55
CA VAL A 491 4.66 -1.39 12.05
C VAL A 491 5.07 -0.07 12.68
N VAL A 492 5.38 0.93 11.86
CA VAL A 492 5.87 2.25 12.30
C VAL A 492 4.93 3.36 11.85
N ALA A 493 4.84 4.43 12.62
CA ALA A 493 4.20 5.67 12.21
C ALA A 493 4.94 6.86 12.83
N SER A 494 4.86 8.00 12.16
CA SER A 494 5.15 9.29 12.80
C SER A 494 4.20 10.35 12.31
N GLU A 495 4.09 11.39 13.12
CA GLU A 495 3.15 12.48 12.88
C GLU A 495 3.93 13.79 12.74
N VAL A 496 4.02 14.28 11.51
CA VAL A 496 4.63 15.58 11.19
C VAL A 496 3.69 16.39 10.31
N GLU A 497 2.73 17.06 10.93
CA GLU A 497 1.72 17.87 10.22
C GLU A 497 2.31 19.22 9.78
N GLN A 498 2.45 19.41 8.47
CA GLN A 498 2.80 20.70 7.85
C GLN A 498 1.55 21.58 7.70
N ARG A 499 0.96 21.98 8.83
CA ARG A 499 -0.37 22.59 8.88
C ARG A 499 -0.46 23.95 8.16
N GLU A 500 -1.63 24.23 7.57
CA GLU A 500 -1.98 25.56 7.05
C GLU A 500 -1.76 26.65 8.13
N PRO A 501 -1.05 27.75 7.79
CA PRO A 501 -0.86 28.85 8.72
C PRO A 501 -2.19 29.43 9.23
N GLY A 502 -2.33 29.53 10.55
CA GLY A 502 -3.53 30.10 11.19
C GLY A 502 -4.74 29.17 11.26
N ALA A 503 -4.61 27.89 10.93
CA ALA A 503 -5.70 26.92 10.99
C ALA A 503 -6.29 26.74 12.41
N ALA A 504 -7.61 26.61 12.49
CA ALA A 504 -8.37 26.39 13.73
C ALA A 504 -8.54 24.88 14.05
N GLY A 505 -8.69 24.54 15.35
CA GLY A 505 -8.84 23.15 15.82
C GLY A 505 -7.53 22.51 16.34
N PRO A 506 -7.58 21.28 16.87
CA PRO A 506 -6.41 20.61 17.44
C PRO A 506 -5.41 20.23 16.35
N ALA A 507 -4.14 20.58 16.58
CA ALA A 507 -3.04 20.10 15.74
C ALA A 507 -2.76 18.62 16.01
N VAL A 508 -2.10 17.94 15.07
CA VAL A 508 -1.57 16.60 15.33
C VAL A 508 -0.29 16.70 16.16
N ALA A 509 -0.22 15.92 17.23
CA ALA A 509 0.92 15.84 18.13
C ALA A 509 2.15 15.32 17.37
N ARG A 510 3.26 16.07 17.40
CA ARG A 510 4.50 15.58 16.82
C ARG A 510 5.04 14.41 17.64
N CYS A 511 4.92 13.20 17.10
CA CYS A 511 5.33 11.97 17.79
C CYS A 511 5.68 10.86 16.79
N GLY A 512 6.27 9.77 17.31
CA GLY A 512 6.52 8.54 16.57
C GLY A 512 6.14 7.31 17.37
N SER A 513 5.77 6.24 16.68
CA SER A 513 5.45 4.95 17.29
C SER A 513 5.94 3.78 16.44
N ALA A 514 6.29 2.67 17.09
CA ALA A 514 6.69 1.42 16.48
C ALA A 514 6.14 0.23 17.27
N VAL A 515 5.61 -0.78 16.57
CA VAL A 515 5.07 -2.01 17.15
C VAL A 515 5.75 -3.20 16.49
N LEU A 516 6.51 -3.99 17.27
CA LEU A 516 7.12 -5.23 16.80
C LEU A 516 6.19 -6.41 17.05
N LEU A 517 5.90 -7.19 16.02
CA LEU A 517 4.93 -8.28 16.02
C LEU A 517 5.61 -9.62 15.68
N ARG A 518 5.27 -10.67 16.45
CA ARG A 518 5.69 -12.05 16.21
C ARG A 518 4.56 -13.01 16.61
N LEU A 519 4.60 -14.23 16.07
CA LEU A 519 3.76 -15.31 16.58
C LEU A 519 4.09 -15.58 18.05
N ASP A 520 3.07 -15.70 18.90
CA ASP A 520 3.27 -16.05 20.31
C ASP A 520 3.43 -17.57 20.46
N PRO A 521 4.60 -18.09 20.86
CA PRO A 521 4.84 -19.53 20.95
C PRO A 521 3.95 -20.20 22.01
N ASP A 522 3.58 -19.46 23.06
CA ASP A 522 2.78 -19.96 24.18
C ASP A 522 1.27 -19.81 23.96
N GLN A 523 0.86 -19.19 22.84
CA GLN A 523 -0.53 -18.91 22.48
C GLN A 523 -1.34 -18.22 23.60
N SER A 524 -0.65 -17.40 24.39
CA SER A 524 -1.13 -16.83 25.64
C SER A 524 -1.33 -15.33 25.57
N THR A 525 -0.72 -14.63 24.60
CA THR A 525 -0.78 -13.17 24.45
C THR A 525 -0.83 -12.76 22.98
N GLY A 526 -1.53 -11.67 22.66
CA GLY A 526 -1.54 -11.08 21.32
C GLY A 526 -2.91 -10.78 20.74
N PHE A 527 -2.92 -10.38 19.47
CA PHE A 527 -4.14 -10.13 18.70
C PHE A 527 -4.89 -11.45 18.44
N LEU A 528 -6.16 -11.48 18.81
CA LEU A 528 -7.03 -12.63 18.67
C LEU A 528 -7.98 -12.50 17.48
N GLY A 529 -8.42 -11.28 17.18
CA GLY A 529 -9.33 -11.01 16.07
C GLY A 529 -9.49 -9.53 15.79
N PHE A 530 -9.89 -9.21 14.56
CA PHE A 530 -10.08 -7.87 14.06
C PHE A 530 -11.45 -7.74 13.41
N HIS A 531 -12.03 -6.55 13.48
CA HIS A 531 -13.26 -6.21 12.79
C HIS A 531 -13.22 -4.73 12.40
N SER A 532 -13.66 -4.40 11.19
CA SER A 532 -13.90 -3.02 10.79
C SER A 532 -15.25 -2.88 10.12
N ARG A 533 -15.80 -1.66 10.22
CA ARG A 533 -17.09 -1.30 9.65
C ARG A 533 -17.07 0.15 9.20
N SER A 534 -17.55 0.38 7.98
CA SER A 534 -17.97 1.71 7.55
C SER A 534 -19.30 2.07 8.22
N VAL A 535 -19.35 3.24 8.85
CA VAL A 535 -20.51 3.68 9.62
C VAL A 535 -21.29 4.83 8.97
N ALA A 536 -20.66 5.54 8.03
CA ALA A 536 -21.32 6.53 7.20
C ALA A 536 -20.55 6.73 5.88
N ARG A 537 -21.15 7.46 4.93
CA ARG A 537 -20.44 7.92 3.74
C ARG A 537 -19.49 9.07 4.14
N PRO A 538 -18.23 9.10 3.67
CA PRO A 538 -17.34 10.24 3.88
C PRO A 538 -17.91 11.47 3.18
N SER A 539 -17.79 12.62 3.84
CA SER A 539 -18.14 13.91 3.23
C SER A 539 -16.97 14.37 2.34
N PRO A 540 -17.23 14.84 1.10
CA PRO A 540 -16.18 15.45 0.29
C PRO A 540 -15.60 16.72 0.92
N ASP A 541 -16.34 17.35 1.84
CA ASP A 541 -15.95 18.57 2.55
C ASP A 541 -15.23 18.28 3.86
N ARG A 542 -15.00 17.01 4.22
CA ARG A 542 -14.29 16.62 5.46
C ARG A 542 -13.11 15.73 5.14
N GLY A 543 -11.93 16.11 5.60
CA GLY A 543 -10.71 15.41 5.27
C GLY A 543 -9.45 16.22 5.55
N ALA A 544 -8.35 15.75 4.98
CA ALA A 544 -7.07 16.44 4.95
C ALA A 544 -6.50 16.41 3.53
N TRP A 545 -6.11 17.59 3.07
CA TRP A 545 -5.65 17.83 1.71
C TRP A 545 -4.29 18.54 1.73
N ALA A 546 -3.38 18.07 0.88
CA ALA A 546 -2.23 18.87 0.53
C ALA A 546 -2.65 19.95 -0.46
N MET A 547 -2.33 21.19 -0.13
CA MET A 547 -2.59 22.39 -0.91
C MET A 547 -1.26 23.03 -1.32
N GLN A 548 -1.28 23.79 -2.41
CA GLN A 548 -0.16 24.62 -2.86
C GLN A 548 -0.51 26.11 -2.69
N GLY A 549 0.39 26.91 -2.11
CA GLY A 549 0.18 28.35 -1.98
C GLY A 549 1.44 29.11 -1.57
N GLY A 550 1.71 30.25 -2.24
CA GLY A 550 2.85 31.12 -1.90
C GLY A 550 4.22 30.47 -2.08
N GLY A 551 4.35 29.48 -2.97
CA GLY A 551 5.59 28.72 -3.18
C GLY A 551 5.85 27.62 -2.14
N HIS A 552 4.88 27.32 -1.28
CA HIS A 552 4.99 26.28 -0.27
C HIS A 552 3.77 25.36 -0.30
N SER A 553 3.97 24.15 0.20
CA SER A 553 2.91 23.16 0.32
C SER A 553 2.53 23.01 1.80
N PHE A 554 1.25 22.84 2.08
CA PHE A 554 0.72 22.69 3.44
C PHE A 554 -0.51 21.79 3.47
N ILE A 555 -0.83 21.28 4.66
CA ILE A 555 -2.02 20.48 4.92
C ILE A 555 -3.14 21.40 5.38
N ARG A 556 -4.21 21.46 4.60
CA ARG A 556 -5.51 21.96 5.03
C ARG A 556 -6.33 20.77 5.50
N ALA A 557 -6.85 20.82 6.73
CA ALA A 557 -7.71 19.78 7.27
C ALA A 557 -8.95 20.41 7.89
N THR A 558 -10.09 19.70 7.82
CA THR A 558 -11.28 20.09 8.59
C THR A 558 -11.07 19.93 10.08
N ASP A 559 -11.90 20.62 10.88
CA ASP A 559 -11.94 20.40 12.32
C ASP A 559 -12.23 18.92 12.63
N ARG A 560 -11.24 18.26 13.25
CA ARG A 560 -11.28 16.82 13.58
C ARG A 560 -12.25 16.50 14.72
N SER A 561 -12.75 17.50 15.45
CA SER A 561 -13.69 17.28 16.56
C SER A 561 -15.08 16.82 16.12
N GLU A 562 -15.54 17.27 14.96
CA GLU A 562 -16.87 16.91 14.43
C GLU A 562 -16.91 15.45 13.92
N PRO A 563 -15.95 14.96 13.11
CA PRO A 563 -15.82 13.53 12.82
C PRO A 563 -15.73 12.66 14.09
N ALA A 564 -15.02 13.15 15.12
CA ALA A 564 -14.85 12.41 16.37
C ALA A 564 -16.15 12.15 17.12
N ALA A 565 -17.06 13.13 17.15
CA ALA A 565 -18.39 12.92 17.72
C ALA A 565 -19.18 11.86 16.92
N ALA A 566 -19.11 11.90 15.59
CA ALA A 566 -19.87 11.01 14.72
C ALA A 566 -19.42 9.55 14.85
N TYR A 567 -18.12 9.25 14.79
CA TYR A 567 -17.69 7.86 14.94
C TYR A 567 -17.81 7.36 16.39
N ALA A 568 -17.67 8.21 17.41
CA ALA A 568 -17.84 7.80 18.81
C ALA A 568 -19.23 7.21 19.10
N GLU A 569 -20.28 7.70 18.43
CA GLU A 569 -21.64 7.15 18.56
C GLU A 569 -21.77 5.71 18.04
N HIS A 570 -20.90 5.31 17.10
CA HIS A 570 -20.93 3.97 16.50
C HIS A 570 -19.91 2.99 17.11
N VAL A 571 -18.92 3.47 17.87
CA VAL A 571 -17.91 2.62 18.54
C VAL A 571 -18.56 1.46 19.34
N PRO A 572 -19.59 1.67 20.18
CA PRO A 572 -20.20 0.58 20.94
C PRO A 572 -20.75 -0.56 20.07
N ALA A 573 -21.36 -0.23 18.91
CA ALA A 573 -21.92 -1.22 18.00
C ALA A 573 -20.82 -2.05 17.33
N VAL A 574 -19.76 -1.41 16.84
CA VAL A 574 -18.64 -2.09 16.19
C VAL A 574 -17.89 -2.99 17.16
N VAL A 575 -17.71 -2.56 18.42
CA VAL A 575 -17.12 -3.42 19.44
C VAL A 575 -18.05 -4.58 19.81
N ALA A 576 -19.37 -4.38 19.88
CA ALA A 576 -20.30 -5.47 20.11
C ALA A 576 -20.25 -6.53 18.99
N GLU A 577 -20.15 -6.10 17.73
CA GLU A 577 -19.98 -7.00 16.58
C GLU A 577 -18.66 -7.79 16.63
N LEU A 578 -17.56 -7.15 17.03
CA LEU A 578 -16.29 -7.84 17.26
C LEU A 578 -16.44 -8.90 18.36
N LEU A 579 -17.03 -8.53 19.50
CA LEU A 579 -17.17 -9.41 20.65
C LEU A 579 -18.09 -10.60 20.37
N ASP A 580 -19.17 -10.38 19.62
CA ASP A 580 -20.06 -11.45 19.13
C ASP A 580 -19.30 -12.42 18.21
N ARG A 581 -18.54 -11.90 17.24
CA ARG A 581 -17.70 -12.72 16.35
C ARG A 581 -16.65 -13.54 17.10
N MET A 582 -16.14 -13.01 18.19
CA MET A 582 -15.12 -13.65 19.03
C MET A 582 -15.72 -14.52 20.15
N GLU A 583 -17.05 -14.55 20.27
CA GLU A 583 -17.78 -15.25 21.34
C GLU A 583 -17.34 -14.80 22.75
N VAL A 584 -17.07 -13.51 22.93
CA VAL A 584 -16.61 -12.91 24.20
C VAL A 584 -17.69 -11.99 24.76
N ARG A 585 -18.01 -12.15 26.05
CA ARG A 585 -18.92 -11.23 26.74
C ARG A 585 -18.20 -9.92 27.11
N ALA A 586 -18.88 -8.79 27.01
CA ALA A 586 -18.33 -7.47 27.33
C ALA A 586 -17.74 -7.40 28.76
N GLU A 587 -18.30 -8.13 29.72
CA GLU A 587 -17.81 -8.16 31.10
C GLU A 587 -16.41 -8.75 31.25
N ALA A 588 -15.93 -9.52 30.27
CA ALA A 588 -14.57 -10.08 30.25
C ALA A 588 -13.49 -9.06 29.82
N ILE A 589 -13.87 -7.94 29.20
CA ILE A 589 -12.92 -6.97 28.64
C ILE A 589 -12.42 -6.03 29.72
N ARG A 590 -11.18 -6.15 30.19
CA ARG A 590 -10.66 -5.36 31.30
C ARG A 590 -10.44 -3.88 30.98
N ALA A 591 -10.06 -3.57 29.74
CA ALA A 591 -9.83 -2.20 29.28
C ALA A 591 -10.24 -2.02 27.82
N VAL A 592 -10.58 -0.79 27.45
CA VAL A 592 -10.78 -0.37 26.06
C VAL A 592 -9.82 0.76 25.74
N VAL A 593 -8.92 0.57 24.79
CA VAL A 593 -8.08 1.64 24.23
C VAL A 593 -8.89 2.33 23.12
N PRO A 594 -9.37 3.57 23.32
CA PRO A 594 -10.13 4.27 22.30
C PRO A 594 -9.23 4.84 21.19
N PRO A 595 -9.81 5.29 20.06
CA PRO A 595 -9.14 6.28 19.22
C PRO A 595 -8.91 7.56 20.04
N TRP A 596 -8.11 8.49 19.50
CA TRP A 596 -8.07 9.82 20.10
C TRP A 596 -9.45 10.47 20.02
N LEU A 597 -9.94 11.01 21.14
CA LEU A 597 -11.24 11.65 21.25
C LEU A 597 -11.08 13.00 21.97
N PRO A 598 -11.74 14.08 21.47
CA PRO A 598 -11.82 15.32 22.24
C PRO A 598 -12.45 15.06 23.62
N PRO A 599 -12.00 15.73 24.71
CA PRO A 599 -12.49 15.44 26.07
C PRO A 599 -14.02 15.49 26.25
N PRO A 600 -14.78 16.41 25.62
CA PRO A 600 -16.25 16.37 25.69
C PRO A 600 -16.87 15.11 25.06
N VAL A 601 -16.31 14.65 23.95
CA VAL A 601 -16.75 13.44 23.24
C VAL A 601 -16.40 12.19 24.05
N GLU A 602 -15.19 12.12 24.60
CA GLU A 602 -14.76 11.02 25.47
C GLU A 602 -15.67 10.89 26.70
N ARG A 603 -15.97 12.01 27.38
CA ARG A 603 -16.88 12.02 28.55
C ARG A 603 -18.27 11.53 28.19
N ARG A 604 -18.80 11.93 27.03
CA ARG A 604 -20.10 11.46 26.53
C ARG A 604 -20.07 9.96 26.30
N LEU A 605 -19.09 9.45 25.54
CA LEU A 605 -18.95 8.02 25.26
C LEU A 605 -18.83 7.19 26.55
N ARG A 606 -18.01 7.66 27.50
CA ARG A 606 -17.83 7.04 28.83
C ARG A 606 -19.15 6.94 29.59
N GLY A 607 -20.00 7.97 29.53
CA GLY A 607 -21.29 8.01 30.21
C GLY A 607 -22.39 7.21 29.51
N THR A 608 -22.33 7.07 28.18
CA THR A 608 -23.40 6.44 27.40
C THR A 608 -23.14 4.99 27.03
N TRP A 609 -21.90 4.49 27.13
CA TRP A 609 -21.55 3.11 26.76
C TRP A 609 -21.68 2.15 27.95
N PRO A 610 -22.71 1.28 27.98
CA PRO A 610 -22.91 0.37 29.11
C PRO A 610 -21.76 -0.63 29.25
N VAL A 611 -21.39 -0.94 30.49
CA VAL A 611 -20.29 -1.84 30.89
C VAL A 611 -18.89 -1.33 30.53
N LEU A 612 -18.62 -1.08 29.25
CA LEU A 612 -17.28 -0.75 28.75
C LEU A 612 -16.92 0.72 28.88
N GLY A 613 -17.88 1.64 29.02
CA GLY A 613 -17.59 3.06 29.25
C GLY A 613 -16.70 3.28 30.48
N ALA A 614 -16.96 2.57 31.58
CA ALA A 614 -16.14 2.61 32.79
C ALA A 614 -14.72 2.04 32.60
N ARG A 615 -14.49 1.26 31.53
CA ARG A 615 -13.22 0.61 31.20
C ARG A 615 -12.46 1.31 30.07
N LEU A 616 -12.99 2.43 29.58
CA LEU A 616 -12.33 3.26 28.59
C LEU A 616 -11.05 3.86 29.17
N ALA A 617 -9.90 3.49 28.61
CA ALA A 617 -8.61 4.03 28.97
C ALA A 617 -8.54 5.50 28.55
N THR A 618 -8.01 6.35 29.42
CA THR A 618 -7.64 7.71 29.05
C THR A 618 -6.26 7.67 28.43
N LEU A 619 -6.15 8.13 27.19
CA LEU A 619 -4.86 8.25 26.53
C LEU A 619 -4.03 9.32 27.28
N PRO A 620 -2.70 9.11 27.46
CA PRO A 620 -1.82 10.15 27.97
C PRO A 620 -2.07 11.44 27.17
N PRO A 621 -2.23 12.60 27.83
CA PRO A 621 -2.34 13.84 27.09
C PRO A 621 -1.06 13.99 26.28
N ALA A 622 -1.18 14.20 24.97
CA ALA A 622 -0.16 14.99 24.30
C ALA A 622 -0.07 16.29 25.10
N SER A 623 1.12 16.74 25.46
CA SER A 623 1.41 17.71 26.52
C SER A 623 0.66 19.06 26.45
N ASP A 624 -0.14 19.28 25.39
CA ASP A 624 -0.90 20.46 25.01
C ASP A 624 -2.35 20.18 24.53
N GLY A 625 -2.85 18.94 24.58
CA GLY A 625 -4.19 18.57 24.09
C GLY A 625 -4.29 18.27 22.59
N THR A 626 -3.16 18.03 21.92
CA THR A 626 -3.08 17.64 20.50
C THR A 626 -3.53 16.20 20.21
N ASP A 627 -3.87 15.95 18.94
CA ASP A 627 -4.33 14.65 18.43
C ASP A 627 -3.15 13.71 18.18
N LEU A 628 -3.14 12.53 18.83
CA LEU A 628 -2.10 11.52 18.63
C LEU A 628 -2.22 10.77 17.29
N PHE A 629 -3.37 10.90 16.63
CA PHE A 629 -3.66 10.39 15.29
C PHE A 629 -3.29 8.91 15.14
N THR A 630 -2.44 8.53 14.18
CA THR A 630 -2.07 7.11 13.93
C THR A 630 -1.33 6.49 15.12
N SER A 631 -0.65 7.31 15.93
CA SER A 631 0.09 6.86 17.11
C SER A 631 -0.79 6.69 18.37
N ALA A 632 -2.08 7.01 18.31
CA ALA A 632 -3.00 6.88 19.44
C ALA A 632 -3.08 5.44 19.98
N MET A 633 -3.18 4.43 19.11
CA MET A 633 -3.26 3.03 19.52
C MET A 633 -1.99 2.57 20.27
N PRO A 634 -0.76 2.71 19.72
CA PRO A 634 0.45 2.26 20.40
C PRO A 634 0.66 2.96 21.74
N VAL A 635 0.39 4.28 21.79
CA VAL A 635 0.44 5.07 23.03
C VAL A 635 -0.54 4.50 24.05
N GLY A 636 -1.79 4.28 23.65
CA GLY A 636 -2.84 3.76 24.53
C GLY A 636 -2.58 2.35 25.04
N LEU A 637 -2.13 1.44 24.18
CA LEU A 637 -1.73 0.09 24.58
C LEU A 637 -0.59 0.11 25.59
N ARG A 638 0.46 0.91 25.35
CA ARG A 638 1.59 1.04 26.27
C ARG A 638 1.15 1.62 27.62
N ALA A 639 0.26 2.61 27.61
CA ALA A 639 -0.30 3.21 28.83
C ALA A 639 -1.15 2.22 29.63
N VAL A 640 -2.02 1.45 28.96
CA VAL A 640 -2.83 0.41 29.60
C VAL A 640 -1.95 -0.66 30.24
N SER A 641 -0.95 -1.16 29.53
CA SER A 641 -0.02 -2.18 30.07
C SER A 641 0.82 -1.67 31.25
N ALA A 642 1.11 -0.37 31.31
CA ALA A 642 1.91 0.23 32.40
C ALA A 642 1.06 0.67 33.61
N GLY A 643 -0.23 0.98 33.42
CA GLY A 643 -1.08 1.66 34.41
C GLY A 643 -1.59 0.81 35.58
N GLY A 644 -1.19 -0.46 35.69
CA GLY A 644 -1.53 -1.36 36.82
C GLY A 644 -2.99 -1.81 36.93
N GLY A 645 -3.88 -1.38 36.02
CA GLY A 645 -5.31 -1.73 36.01
C GLY A 645 -5.66 -3.03 35.27
N VAL A 646 -4.68 -3.62 34.58
CA VAL A 646 -4.76 -4.84 33.77
C VAL A 646 -3.62 -5.78 34.17
N SER A 647 -3.85 -7.08 34.05
CA SER A 647 -2.89 -8.15 34.31
C SER A 647 -2.58 -8.93 33.02
N PRO A 648 -1.43 -9.63 32.93
CA PRO A 648 -1.17 -10.57 31.85
C PRO A 648 -2.31 -11.58 31.69
N GLY A 649 -2.75 -11.82 30.46
CA GLY A 649 -3.89 -12.66 30.11
C GLY A 649 -5.24 -11.93 30.07
N ASP A 650 -5.34 -10.70 30.57
CA ASP A 650 -6.57 -9.91 30.48
C ASP A 650 -6.91 -9.57 29.03
N LEU A 651 -8.21 -9.54 28.72
CA LEU A 651 -8.70 -9.13 27.41
C LEU A 651 -8.87 -7.61 27.35
N VAL A 652 -8.32 -7.00 26.29
CA VAL A 652 -8.40 -5.58 25.99
C VAL A 652 -8.99 -5.41 24.60
N VAL A 653 -9.85 -4.41 24.42
CA VAL A 653 -10.30 -4.00 23.09
C VAL A 653 -9.53 -2.76 22.66
N VAL A 654 -8.97 -2.79 21.47
CA VAL A 654 -8.31 -1.63 20.84
C VAL A 654 -9.24 -1.11 19.74
N VAL A 655 -9.51 0.18 19.72
CA VAL A 655 -10.40 0.81 18.74
C VAL A 655 -9.63 1.91 18.00
N GLY A 656 -9.76 1.94 16.69
CA GLY A 656 -9.32 3.04 15.83
C GLY A 656 -10.49 3.58 15.02
N ALA A 657 -10.36 4.80 14.52
CA ALA A 657 -11.32 5.41 13.61
C ALA A 657 -10.61 6.30 12.59
N SER A 658 -11.18 6.44 11.40
CA SER A 658 -10.65 7.32 10.35
C SER A 658 -11.68 8.33 9.89
N THR A 659 -11.18 9.41 9.29
CA THR A 659 -11.98 10.45 8.61
C THR A 659 -12.82 9.90 7.44
N GLY A 660 -12.51 8.69 6.97
CA GLY A 660 -13.33 7.93 6.02
C GLY A 660 -14.62 7.35 6.60
N MET A 661 -15.00 7.73 7.83
CA MET A 661 -16.14 7.19 8.57
C MET A 661 -16.07 5.66 8.70
N GLU A 662 -14.86 5.16 8.97
CA GLU A 662 -14.58 3.77 9.29
C GLU A 662 -14.12 3.65 10.74
N ILE A 663 -14.60 2.60 11.41
CA ILE A 663 -14.16 2.22 12.75
C ILE A 663 -13.62 0.80 12.65
N GLY A 664 -12.43 0.60 13.20
CA GLY A 664 -11.86 -0.72 13.40
C GLY A 664 -11.72 -1.03 14.89
N ALA A 665 -11.86 -2.30 15.24
CA ALA A 665 -11.64 -2.81 16.57
C ALA A 665 -10.84 -4.12 16.52
N ALA A 666 -9.99 -4.33 17.52
CA ALA A 666 -9.28 -5.58 17.72
C ALA A 666 -9.41 -6.07 19.15
N LEU A 667 -9.56 -7.39 19.29
CA LEU A 667 -9.48 -8.07 20.58
C LEU A 667 -8.03 -8.48 20.82
N TYR A 668 -7.45 -7.99 21.90
CA TYR A 668 -6.06 -8.26 22.30
C TYR A 668 -6.04 -8.94 23.67
N ARG A 669 -5.15 -9.91 23.85
CA ARG A 669 -4.86 -10.53 25.14
C ARG A 669 -3.48 -10.07 25.62
N LEU A 670 -3.44 -9.43 26.79
CA LEU A 670 -2.24 -8.77 27.33
C LEU A 670 -1.11 -9.71 27.70
#